data_AF-A0A423TA24-F1
#
_entry.id   AF-A0A423TA24-F1
#
_cell.length_a   1.000
_cell.length_b   1.000
_cell.length_c   1.000
_cell.angle_alpha   90.00
_cell.angle_beta   90.00
_cell.angle_gamma   90.00
#
_symmetry.space_group_name_H-M   'P 1'
#
loop_
_entity.id
_entity.type
_entity.pdbx_description
1 polymer ?
#
loop_
_entity_poly.entity_id
_entity_poly.type
_entity_poly.pdbx_seq_one_letter_code
_entity_poly.pdbx_strand_id
1 'polypeptide(L)'
;MQVAVALGVVVACVLVATGSGENATQPNRILFLAPISSKSHKNFYIGLAEGLADRGSQVTLVSPFRPSKIRENVREILVPGASLHNYIPNLFKGKTTGPMALMSAAPTLCSEALGKEEVQALLKEEFDVVLISVFISHCFLSIVHKMQVPFIWVSPAGPLSVTDHMIGNPAFPSFTGFTLLEAKHPLSFTERAISAFGDTFSAVMMNNYIVSWMDDVCRSRGLCPDDMPSLVEMQFGASLCIQNHVRTLDNPARPLVPNAVSVGGIHCRPAQPLPQDLEEWVQGAGEDGFIFFSLGSAVVPSDMPEEYRQVLVKVFGSLKQRVLWKWDQEDMPDLPPNVRLGKWLPQQDILGHASLRLFMTHGGQLSTMESTYHGIPVLGFPVMGDQHTNMVQVAREGWGKVIFWDQLSEEVLTEGIRSVMDDQSMRQEAKRRSRVMKDQPQPAGEVASYWVNYVIRHKGAPHLRSPVVAMAWYQVYNVDVWMTAAAVAIGITYLLVKLLAEARPQGSFASRSSVATPLALLALFLLVLGGLLFYFTRLLVLGGLLPLLDCLFVLANLLVLADLLVLVDLLGFANLLVLADLLGFANLLVLANLLVLADLLMLANLLVLADLLGPCTSSHKPDFPDWLVFVLIAVLASCYGLHVARPCDHQLSN
;
A
#
# COMPACT_ATOMS: atom_id res chain seq x y z
N MET A 1 -8.82 -37.76 64.37
CA MET A 1 -9.71 -36.88 63.60
C MET A 1 -8.97 -35.85 62.75
N GLN A 2 -7.93 -35.17 63.26
CA GLN A 2 -7.14 -34.18 62.49
C GLN A 2 -6.31 -34.77 61.33
N VAL A 3 -5.82 -36.01 61.43
CA VAL A 3 -5.05 -36.67 60.34
C VAL A 3 -5.94 -37.07 59.15
N ALA A 4 -7.20 -37.44 59.40
CA ALA A 4 -8.15 -37.79 58.35
C ALA A 4 -8.62 -36.58 57.53
N VAL A 5 -8.74 -35.42 58.17
CA VAL A 5 -9.07 -34.15 57.50
C VAL A 5 -7.88 -33.67 56.66
N ALA A 6 -6.64 -33.83 57.14
CA ALA A 6 -5.45 -33.49 56.38
C ALA A 6 -5.26 -34.38 55.13
N LEU A 7 -5.52 -35.69 55.24
CA LEU A 7 -5.48 -36.59 54.07
C LEU A 7 -6.60 -36.28 53.07
N GLY A 8 -7.81 -35.93 53.55
CA GLY A 8 -8.92 -35.54 52.68
C GLY A 8 -8.65 -34.27 51.87
N VAL A 9 -7.98 -33.28 52.47
CA VAL A 9 -7.58 -32.03 51.77
C VAL A 9 -6.45 -32.28 50.78
N VAL A 10 -5.47 -33.14 51.10
CA VAL A 10 -4.39 -33.47 50.15
C VAL A 10 -4.91 -34.29 48.97
N VAL A 11 -5.82 -35.25 49.18
CA VAL A 11 -6.45 -36.01 48.09
C VAL A 11 -7.35 -35.12 47.23
N ALA A 12 -8.08 -34.17 47.84
CA ALA A 12 -8.87 -33.18 47.09
C ALA A 12 -7.98 -32.21 46.29
N CYS A 13 -6.84 -31.76 46.83
CA CYS A 13 -5.88 -30.93 46.10
C CYS A 13 -5.17 -31.69 44.97
N VAL A 14 -4.86 -32.98 45.16
CA VAL A 14 -4.29 -33.84 44.10
C VAL A 14 -5.33 -34.15 43.02
N LEU A 15 -6.61 -34.32 43.37
CA LEU A 15 -7.71 -34.50 42.40
C LEU A 15 -8.09 -33.20 41.67
N VAL A 16 -7.94 -32.04 42.30
CA VAL A 16 -8.09 -30.73 41.63
C VAL A 16 -6.88 -30.41 40.75
N ALA A 17 -5.67 -30.86 41.13
CA ALA A 17 -4.46 -30.71 40.32
C ALA A 17 -4.35 -31.73 39.18
N THR A 18 -5.10 -32.83 39.22
CA THR A 18 -5.19 -33.84 38.13
C THR A 18 -6.50 -33.76 37.35
N GLY A 19 -7.38 -32.82 37.71
CA GLY A 19 -8.63 -32.50 37.03
C GLY A 19 -8.49 -31.49 35.89
N SER A 20 -7.29 -31.00 35.57
CA SER A 20 -7.01 -30.45 34.24
C SER A 20 -6.75 -31.60 33.28
N GLY A 21 -7.77 -32.44 33.09
CA GLY A 21 -7.89 -33.13 31.81
C GLY A 21 -7.92 -32.01 30.78
N GLU A 22 -6.86 -31.89 29.99
CA GLU A 22 -6.99 -31.36 28.65
C GLU A 22 -8.13 -32.16 28.03
N ASN A 23 -9.35 -31.61 28.06
CA ASN A 23 -10.34 -31.98 27.07
C ASN A 23 -9.56 -31.91 25.78
N ALA A 24 -9.41 -33.03 25.08
CA ALA A 24 -8.86 -33.04 23.74
C ALA A 24 -9.77 -32.13 22.92
N THR A 25 -9.46 -30.83 22.93
CA THR A 25 -10.20 -29.81 22.21
C THR A 25 -10.06 -30.21 20.77
N GLN A 26 -11.20 -30.46 20.12
CA GLN A 26 -11.19 -30.78 18.71
C GLN A 26 -10.33 -29.74 17.98
N PRO A 27 -9.49 -30.19 17.04
CA PRO A 27 -8.60 -29.28 16.34
C PRO A 27 -9.44 -28.23 15.60
N ASN A 28 -9.08 -26.95 15.76
CA ASN A 28 -9.77 -25.86 15.08
C ASN A 28 -9.76 -26.09 13.57
N ARG A 29 -10.93 -26.01 12.94
CA ARG A 29 -11.14 -26.22 11.50
C ARG A 29 -11.13 -24.87 10.81
N ILE A 30 -10.10 -24.62 10.01
CA ILE A 30 -9.84 -23.34 9.36
C ILE A 30 -10.05 -23.49 7.86
N LEU A 31 -10.93 -22.67 7.28
CA LEU A 31 -11.08 -22.56 5.83
C LEU A 31 -10.25 -21.39 5.33
N PHE A 32 -9.30 -21.63 4.42
CA PHE A 32 -8.47 -20.59 3.81
C PHE A 32 -8.75 -20.47 2.31
N LEU A 33 -9.42 -19.38 1.93
CA LEU A 33 -9.85 -19.07 0.58
C LEU A 33 -8.81 -18.17 -0.12
N ALA A 34 -7.99 -18.79 -0.98
CA ALA A 34 -7.02 -18.10 -1.84
C ALA A 34 -7.09 -18.55 -3.31
N PRO A 35 -8.29 -18.57 -3.91
CA PRO A 35 -8.54 -19.21 -5.20
C PRO A 35 -7.91 -18.47 -6.37
N ILE A 36 -7.71 -17.15 -6.26
CA ILE A 36 -7.09 -16.32 -7.29
C ILE A 36 -5.75 -15.83 -6.76
N SER A 37 -4.67 -16.35 -7.33
CA SER A 37 -3.34 -16.09 -6.82
C SER A 37 -2.25 -16.39 -7.85
N SER A 38 -1.05 -15.86 -7.60
CA SER A 38 0.17 -16.22 -8.29
C SER A 38 0.88 -17.34 -7.52
N LYS A 39 1.87 -17.99 -8.14
CA LYS A 39 2.61 -19.05 -7.45
C LYS A 39 3.39 -18.51 -6.25
N SER A 40 3.83 -17.25 -6.28
CA SER A 40 4.43 -16.60 -5.12
C SER A 40 3.42 -16.41 -3.98
N HIS A 41 2.21 -15.90 -4.25
CA HIS A 41 1.17 -15.80 -3.22
C HIS A 41 0.90 -17.16 -2.56
N LYS A 42 0.85 -18.24 -3.35
CA LYS A 42 0.69 -19.60 -2.83
C LYS A 42 1.79 -20.00 -1.84
N ASN A 43 3.04 -19.60 -2.04
CA ASN A 43 4.12 -19.89 -1.09
C ASN A 43 3.88 -19.24 0.27
N PHE A 44 3.40 -17.99 0.30
CA PHE A 44 3.01 -17.32 1.54
C PHE A 44 1.81 -18.02 2.21
N TYR A 45 0.77 -18.35 1.44
CA TYR A 45 -0.42 -19.02 1.96
C TYR A 45 -0.13 -20.42 2.50
N ILE A 46 0.78 -21.17 1.87
CA ILE A 46 1.24 -22.47 2.38
C ILE A 46 2.05 -22.29 3.65
N GLY A 47 2.97 -21.32 3.73
CA GLY A 47 3.70 -21.05 4.97
C GLY A 47 2.76 -20.74 6.14
N LEU A 48 1.70 -19.96 5.89
CA LEU A 48 0.64 -19.70 6.87
C LEU A 48 -0.15 -20.96 7.23
N ALA A 49 -0.59 -21.75 6.24
CA ALA A 49 -1.34 -22.97 6.47
C ALA A 49 -0.52 -24.01 7.26
N GLU A 50 0.75 -24.20 6.93
CA GLU A 50 1.68 -25.06 7.66
C GLU A 50 1.92 -24.54 9.08
N GLY A 51 2.12 -23.23 9.26
CA GLY A 51 2.30 -22.63 10.58
C GLY A 51 1.10 -22.84 11.52
N LEU A 52 -0.13 -22.84 10.97
CA LEU A 52 -1.37 -23.17 11.67
C LEU A 52 -1.48 -24.68 11.95
N ALA A 53 -1.17 -25.51 10.96
CA ALA A 53 -1.26 -26.97 11.04
C ALA A 53 -0.26 -27.59 12.03
N ASP A 54 0.97 -27.07 12.07
CA ASP A 54 2.01 -27.47 13.01
C ASP A 54 1.62 -27.21 14.48
N ARG A 55 0.55 -26.43 14.70
CA ARG A 55 0.02 -26.05 16.03
C ARG A 55 -1.36 -26.63 16.30
N GLY A 56 -1.72 -27.70 15.57
CA GLY A 56 -2.90 -28.52 15.85
C GLY A 56 -4.19 -28.08 15.15
N SER A 57 -4.16 -27.06 14.28
CA SER A 57 -5.35 -26.71 13.48
C SER A 57 -5.46 -27.59 12.23
N GLN A 58 -6.69 -27.89 11.81
CA GLN A 58 -6.97 -28.49 10.50
C GLN A 58 -7.23 -27.37 9.49
N VAL A 59 -6.39 -27.27 8.45
CA VAL A 59 -6.50 -26.19 7.46
C VAL A 59 -6.98 -26.75 6.13
N THR A 60 -8.06 -26.19 5.58
CA THR A 60 -8.49 -26.43 4.20
C THR A 60 -8.12 -25.22 3.35
N LEU A 61 -7.10 -25.35 2.50
CA LEU A 61 -6.59 -24.28 1.64
C LEU A 61 -7.08 -24.43 0.21
N VAL A 62 -7.87 -23.47 -0.26
CA VAL A 62 -8.36 -23.37 -1.65
C VAL A 62 -7.38 -22.53 -2.46
N SER A 63 -6.85 -23.07 -3.56
CA SER A 63 -5.91 -22.35 -4.42
C SER A 63 -5.89 -22.86 -5.86
N PRO A 64 -5.36 -22.10 -6.84
CA PRO A 64 -5.34 -22.53 -8.24
C PRO A 64 -4.14 -23.42 -8.60
N PHE A 65 -3.30 -23.77 -7.61
CA PHE A 65 -2.09 -24.55 -7.82
C PHE A 65 -2.21 -25.92 -7.18
N ARG A 66 -1.64 -26.93 -7.85
CA ARG A 66 -1.55 -28.28 -7.29
C ARG A 66 -0.68 -28.29 -6.02
N PRO A 67 -1.01 -29.16 -5.04
CA PRO A 67 -0.20 -29.37 -3.85
C PRO A 67 1.23 -29.71 -4.22
N SER A 68 2.20 -29.02 -3.64
CA SER A 68 3.63 -29.37 -3.80
C SER A 68 4.10 -30.43 -2.82
N LYS A 69 3.41 -30.59 -1.69
CA LYS A 69 3.72 -31.54 -0.63
C LYS A 69 2.44 -31.91 0.11
N ILE A 70 2.25 -33.19 0.40
CA ILE A 70 1.14 -33.67 1.22
C ILE A 70 1.49 -33.47 2.71
N ARG A 71 0.56 -32.92 3.48
CA ARG A 71 0.67 -32.68 4.93
C ARG A 71 -0.61 -33.18 5.59
N GLU A 72 -0.50 -33.94 6.67
CA GLU A 72 -1.65 -34.61 7.30
C GLU A 72 -2.76 -33.64 7.78
N ASN A 73 -2.39 -32.43 8.20
CA ASN A 73 -3.33 -31.40 8.71
C ASN A 73 -3.64 -30.26 7.73
N VAL A 74 -3.18 -30.36 6.48
CA VAL A 74 -3.47 -29.38 5.42
C VAL A 74 -4.13 -30.08 4.24
N ARG A 75 -5.43 -29.87 4.08
CA ARG A 75 -6.19 -30.27 2.89
C ARG A 75 -6.11 -29.15 1.87
N GLU A 76 -5.57 -29.44 0.70
CA GLU A 76 -5.52 -28.47 -0.40
C GLU A 76 -6.60 -28.79 -1.46
N ILE A 77 -7.38 -27.78 -1.84
CA ILE A 77 -8.40 -27.86 -2.89
C ILE A 77 -7.92 -27.06 -4.10
N LEU A 78 -7.87 -27.74 -5.24
CA LEU A 78 -7.45 -27.16 -6.51
C LEU A 78 -8.62 -26.47 -7.20
N VAL A 79 -8.45 -25.20 -7.57
CA VAL A 79 -9.39 -24.44 -8.40
C VAL A 79 -8.74 -24.10 -9.74
N PRO A 80 -8.86 -24.95 -10.77
CA PRO A 80 -8.16 -24.75 -12.03
C PRO A 80 -8.68 -23.50 -12.76
N GLY A 81 -7.79 -22.87 -13.53
CA GLY A 81 -8.13 -21.70 -14.36
C GLY A 81 -7.98 -20.35 -13.65
N ALA A 82 -8.05 -20.30 -12.31
CA ALA A 82 -7.99 -19.06 -11.53
C ALA A 82 -6.56 -18.53 -11.25
N SER A 83 -5.56 -18.97 -12.04
CA SER A 83 -4.19 -18.46 -11.93
C SER A 83 -4.08 -17.07 -12.55
N LEU A 84 -3.43 -16.14 -11.86
CA LEU A 84 -3.20 -14.78 -12.37
C LEU A 84 -2.50 -14.74 -13.73
N HIS A 85 -1.63 -15.69 -13.99
CA HIS A 85 -0.88 -15.80 -15.24
C HIS A 85 -1.80 -15.90 -16.48
N ASN A 86 -3.01 -16.43 -16.32
CA ASN A 86 -3.95 -16.59 -17.43
C ASN A 86 -4.62 -15.29 -17.87
N TYR A 87 -4.51 -14.22 -17.07
CA TYR A 87 -5.29 -12.98 -17.24
C TYR A 87 -4.43 -11.72 -17.29
N ILE A 88 -3.11 -11.87 -17.10
CA ILE A 88 -2.16 -10.78 -17.21
C ILE A 88 -1.63 -10.77 -18.65
N PRO A 89 -1.82 -9.69 -19.43
CA PRO A 89 -1.24 -9.57 -20.77
C PRO A 89 0.29 -9.49 -20.70
N ASN A 90 0.97 -9.59 -21.85
CA ASN A 90 2.42 -9.45 -21.94
C ASN A 90 2.89 -8.17 -21.21
N LEU A 91 3.58 -8.35 -20.09
CA LEU A 91 3.96 -7.28 -19.16
C LEU A 91 5.10 -6.40 -19.68
N PHE A 92 5.77 -6.81 -20.75
CA PHE A 92 6.75 -5.98 -21.44
C PHE A 92 6.07 -5.01 -22.44
N LYS A 93 4.79 -5.22 -22.78
CA LYS A 93 4.02 -4.38 -23.72
C LYS A 93 3.08 -3.42 -22.98
N GLY A 94 3.62 -2.25 -22.61
CA GLY A 94 2.88 -1.10 -22.08
C GLY A 94 2.73 -1.10 -20.54
N LYS A 95 3.20 -0.02 -19.89
CA LYS A 95 3.20 0.10 -18.41
C LYS A 95 1.79 0.19 -17.78
N THR A 96 0.76 0.53 -18.56
CA THR A 96 -0.61 0.85 -18.06
C THR A 96 -1.66 -0.23 -18.35
N THR A 97 -1.39 -1.17 -19.26
CA THR A 97 -2.38 -2.15 -19.76
C THR A 97 -2.59 -3.31 -18.78
N GLY A 98 -1.54 -3.79 -18.11
CA GLY A 98 -1.59 -4.95 -17.21
C GLY A 98 -2.50 -4.76 -15.97
N PRO A 99 -2.24 -3.77 -15.09
CA PRO A 99 -3.06 -3.55 -13.91
C PRO A 99 -4.53 -3.26 -14.23
N MET A 100 -4.80 -2.48 -15.29
CA MET A 100 -6.16 -2.14 -15.71
C MET A 100 -6.91 -3.37 -16.25
N ALA A 101 -6.24 -4.20 -17.06
CA ALA A 101 -6.83 -5.46 -17.54
C ALA A 101 -7.14 -6.43 -16.39
N LEU A 102 -6.27 -6.49 -15.39
CA LEU A 102 -6.53 -7.31 -14.21
C LEU A 102 -7.72 -6.81 -13.41
N MET A 103 -7.81 -5.49 -13.17
CA MET A 103 -8.92 -4.88 -12.46
C MET A 103 -10.25 -5.08 -13.20
N SER A 104 -10.25 -4.99 -14.53
CA SER A 104 -11.46 -5.23 -15.33
C SER A 104 -11.86 -6.71 -15.39
N ALA A 105 -10.92 -7.65 -15.32
CA ALA A 105 -11.24 -9.08 -15.25
C ALA A 105 -11.69 -9.52 -13.85
N ALA A 106 -11.25 -8.82 -12.80
CA ALA A 106 -11.36 -9.24 -11.41
C ALA A 106 -12.78 -9.71 -10.97
N PRO A 107 -13.88 -9.02 -11.33
CA PRO A 107 -15.23 -9.45 -10.92
C PRO A 107 -15.65 -10.80 -11.50
N THR A 108 -15.41 -10.97 -12.80
CA THR A 108 -15.68 -12.22 -13.50
C THR A 108 -14.85 -13.35 -12.89
N LEU A 109 -13.55 -13.13 -12.67
CA LEU A 109 -12.66 -14.12 -12.08
C LEU A 109 -13.12 -14.57 -10.69
N CYS A 110 -13.49 -13.62 -9.84
CA CYS A 110 -13.97 -13.92 -8.49
C CYS A 110 -15.21 -14.81 -8.56
N SER A 111 -16.23 -14.39 -9.31
CA SER A 111 -17.48 -15.13 -9.41
C SER A 111 -17.33 -16.51 -10.07
N GLU A 112 -16.45 -16.65 -11.07
CA GLU A 112 -16.14 -17.94 -11.69
C GLU A 112 -15.48 -18.90 -10.71
N ALA A 113 -14.51 -18.42 -9.94
CA ALA A 113 -13.85 -19.22 -8.92
C ALA A 113 -14.82 -19.62 -7.80
N LEU A 114 -15.68 -18.69 -7.37
CA LEU A 114 -16.71 -18.95 -6.36
C LEU A 114 -17.71 -20.02 -6.84
N GLY A 115 -18.11 -19.97 -8.11
CA GLY A 115 -19.09 -20.89 -8.69
C GLY A 115 -18.57 -22.32 -8.98
N LYS A 116 -17.29 -22.61 -8.74
CA LYS A 116 -16.74 -23.96 -8.94
C LYS A 116 -17.34 -24.97 -7.96
N GLU A 117 -17.59 -26.19 -8.45
CA GLU A 117 -18.22 -27.25 -7.65
C GLU A 117 -17.41 -27.57 -6.38
N GLU A 118 -16.07 -27.59 -6.49
CA GLU A 118 -15.17 -27.85 -5.37
C GLU A 118 -15.26 -26.79 -4.27
N VAL A 119 -15.53 -25.53 -4.65
CA VAL A 119 -15.74 -24.41 -3.72
C VAL A 119 -17.15 -24.47 -3.14
N GLN A 120 -18.17 -24.70 -3.96
CA GLN A 120 -19.56 -24.79 -3.50
C GLN A 120 -19.78 -26.00 -2.56
N ALA A 121 -19.01 -27.08 -2.73
CA ALA A 121 -19.03 -28.24 -1.83
C ALA A 121 -18.64 -27.87 -0.38
N LEU A 122 -17.80 -26.85 -0.18
CA LEU A 122 -17.37 -26.39 1.14
C LEU A 122 -18.51 -25.81 1.97
N LEU A 123 -19.59 -25.35 1.33
CA LEU A 123 -20.78 -24.83 2.02
C LEU A 123 -21.53 -25.92 2.81
N LYS A 124 -21.17 -27.20 2.63
CA LYS A 124 -21.72 -28.34 3.37
C LYS A 124 -20.82 -28.76 4.54
N GLU A 125 -19.65 -28.15 4.68
CA GLU A 125 -18.68 -28.44 5.73
C GLU A 125 -18.73 -27.35 6.81
N GLU A 126 -18.34 -27.71 8.04
CA GLU A 126 -18.26 -26.77 9.17
C GLU A 126 -16.82 -26.32 9.41
N PHE A 127 -16.66 -25.04 9.74
CA PHE A 127 -15.39 -24.37 10.04
C PHE A 127 -15.57 -23.39 11.19
N ASP A 128 -14.50 -23.10 11.94
CA ASP A 128 -14.52 -22.17 13.07
C ASP A 128 -14.19 -20.73 12.66
N VAL A 129 -13.45 -20.57 11.56
CA VAL A 129 -13.00 -19.28 11.02
C VAL A 129 -12.67 -19.40 9.54
N VAL A 130 -12.90 -18.32 8.80
CA VAL A 130 -12.54 -18.21 7.38
C VAL A 130 -11.40 -17.20 7.20
N LEU A 131 -10.33 -17.62 6.53
CA LEU A 131 -9.25 -16.77 6.08
C LEU A 131 -9.49 -16.46 4.61
N ILE A 132 -9.43 -15.20 4.20
CA ILE A 132 -9.66 -14.79 2.82
C ILE A 132 -8.47 -13.97 2.33
N SER A 133 -7.92 -14.35 1.17
CA SER A 133 -6.93 -13.53 0.46
C SER A 133 -7.53 -12.16 0.14
N VAL A 134 -6.82 -11.06 0.45
CA VAL A 134 -7.25 -9.70 0.05
C VAL A 134 -7.26 -9.50 -1.48
N PHE A 135 -6.63 -10.41 -2.22
CA PHE A 135 -6.44 -10.31 -3.66
C PHE A 135 -7.62 -10.92 -4.42
N ILE A 136 -8.47 -10.08 -5.04
CA ILE A 136 -9.58 -10.45 -5.95
C ILE A 136 -10.54 -11.50 -5.34
N SER A 137 -10.72 -11.53 -4.01
CA SER A 137 -11.53 -12.57 -3.35
C SER A 137 -12.75 -12.03 -2.59
N HIS A 138 -13.17 -10.79 -2.83
CA HIS A 138 -14.29 -10.17 -2.12
C HIS A 138 -15.60 -10.96 -2.25
N CYS A 139 -15.88 -11.57 -3.42
CA CYS A 139 -17.09 -12.38 -3.61
C CYS A 139 -17.19 -13.59 -2.66
N PHE A 140 -16.07 -14.06 -2.09
CA PHE A 140 -16.03 -15.14 -1.11
C PHE A 140 -16.58 -14.72 0.26
N LEU A 141 -16.86 -13.44 0.50
CA LEU A 141 -17.62 -13.00 1.68
C LEU A 141 -19.04 -13.59 1.70
N SER A 142 -19.59 -14.01 0.56
CA SER A 142 -20.84 -14.81 0.51
C SER A 142 -20.75 -16.12 1.30
N ILE A 143 -19.58 -16.78 1.31
CA ILE A 143 -19.34 -17.98 2.12
C ILE A 143 -19.38 -17.62 3.61
N VAL A 144 -18.78 -16.49 4.00
CA VAL A 144 -18.81 -15.98 5.38
C VAL A 144 -20.26 -15.69 5.81
N HIS A 145 -21.03 -15.04 4.95
CA HIS A 145 -22.46 -14.79 5.21
C HIS A 145 -23.24 -16.10 5.39
N LYS A 146 -22.97 -17.12 4.58
CA LYS A 146 -23.67 -18.41 4.70
C LYS A 146 -23.26 -19.21 5.93
N MET A 147 -21.97 -19.21 6.27
CA MET A 147 -21.42 -19.99 7.40
C MET A 147 -21.62 -19.29 8.75
N GLN A 148 -21.81 -17.97 8.79
CA GLN A 148 -22.00 -17.18 10.01
C GLN A 148 -20.84 -17.31 11.01
N VAL A 149 -19.61 -17.33 10.49
CA VAL A 149 -18.36 -17.44 11.27
C VAL A 149 -17.50 -16.19 11.10
N PRO A 150 -16.61 -15.85 12.06
CA PRO A 150 -15.70 -14.73 11.88
C PRO A 150 -14.74 -14.98 10.71
N PHE A 151 -14.25 -13.89 10.12
CA PHE A 151 -13.28 -13.96 9.04
C PHE A 151 -12.08 -13.04 9.23
N ILE A 152 -10.98 -13.42 8.61
CA ILE A 152 -9.68 -12.76 8.69
C ILE A 152 -9.19 -12.49 7.28
N TRP A 153 -8.79 -11.25 7.00
CA TRP A 153 -8.11 -10.90 5.76
C TRP A 153 -6.66 -11.41 5.79
N VAL A 154 -6.16 -11.87 4.66
CA VAL A 154 -4.78 -12.32 4.50
C VAL A 154 -4.14 -11.63 3.30
N SER A 155 -3.11 -10.84 3.56
CA SER A 155 -2.34 -10.10 2.55
C SER A 155 -0.97 -10.74 2.33
N PRO A 156 -0.65 -11.19 1.09
CA PRO A 156 0.70 -11.65 0.75
C PRO A 156 1.72 -10.51 0.64
N ALA A 157 1.26 -9.26 0.73
CA ALA A 157 2.06 -8.05 0.78
C ALA A 157 2.07 -7.46 2.21
N GLY A 158 2.87 -6.40 2.39
CA GLY A 158 2.83 -5.58 3.60
C GLY A 158 1.56 -4.73 3.71
N PRO A 159 1.53 -3.76 4.64
CA PRO A 159 0.44 -2.81 4.76
C PRO A 159 0.33 -1.94 3.49
N LEU A 160 -0.84 -1.98 2.86
CA LEU A 160 -1.22 -1.14 1.71
C LEU A 160 -2.43 -0.29 2.09
N SER A 161 -2.58 0.88 1.47
CA SER A 161 -3.68 1.82 1.73
C SER A 161 -5.07 1.15 1.69
N VAL A 162 -5.31 0.28 0.70
CA VAL A 162 -6.56 -0.49 0.58
C VAL A 162 -6.76 -1.45 1.77
N THR A 163 -5.73 -2.23 2.13
CA THR A 163 -5.83 -3.18 3.25
C THR A 163 -5.91 -2.48 4.61
N ASP A 164 -5.28 -1.32 4.74
CA ASP A 164 -5.33 -0.48 5.93
C ASP A 164 -6.75 0.07 6.12
N HIS A 165 -7.36 0.56 5.04
CA HIS A 165 -8.76 1.02 5.05
C HIS A 165 -9.73 -0.10 5.46
N MET A 166 -9.55 -1.33 4.97
CA MET A 166 -10.43 -2.47 5.28
C MET A 166 -10.45 -2.85 6.77
N ILE A 167 -9.39 -2.52 7.53
CA ILE A 167 -9.30 -2.80 8.97
C ILE A 167 -9.35 -1.54 9.85
N GLY A 168 -9.49 -0.36 9.24
CA GLY A 168 -9.50 0.92 9.95
C GLY A 168 -8.13 1.33 10.49
N ASN A 169 -7.04 0.89 9.83
CA ASN A 169 -5.72 1.44 10.08
C ASN A 169 -5.61 2.82 9.39
N PRO A 170 -5.33 3.91 10.11
CA PRO A 170 -5.17 5.22 9.47
C PRO A 170 -3.98 5.21 8.50
N ALA A 171 -4.26 5.44 7.21
CA ALA A 171 -3.24 5.59 6.18
C ALA A 171 -2.70 7.03 6.19
N PHE A 172 -1.37 7.16 6.09
CA PHE A 172 -0.68 8.44 6.09
C PHE A 172 0.20 8.58 4.83
N PRO A 173 -0.42 8.87 3.67
CA PRO A 173 0.29 8.97 2.39
C PRO A 173 1.38 10.05 2.38
N SER A 174 1.31 11.00 3.32
CA SER A 174 2.32 12.04 3.52
C SER A 174 3.71 11.53 3.85
N PHE A 175 3.83 10.31 4.38
CA PHE A 175 5.12 9.69 4.63
C PHE A 175 5.24 8.26 4.11
N THR A 176 4.16 7.48 3.97
CA THR A 176 4.26 6.13 3.39
C THR A 176 4.37 6.14 1.87
N GLY A 177 3.90 7.22 1.23
CA GLY A 177 3.79 7.32 -0.23
C GLY A 177 2.68 6.44 -0.80
N PHE A 178 2.27 6.75 -2.03
CA PHE A 178 1.39 5.87 -2.81
C PHE A 178 2.20 4.69 -3.37
N THR A 179 1.64 3.48 -3.35
CA THR A 179 2.35 2.23 -3.70
C THR A 179 3.00 2.25 -5.09
N LEU A 180 2.40 2.95 -6.07
CA LEU A 180 2.94 3.05 -7.43
C LEU A 180 3.86 4.27 -7.63
N LEU A 181 4.07 5.08 -6.60
CA LEU A 181 5.02 6.19 -6.65
C LEU A 181 6.40 5.65 -6.27
N GLU A 182 7.37 5.83 -7.17
CA GLU A 182 8.80 5.54 -6.95
C GLU A 182 9.45 6.58 -6.02
N ALA A 183 8.80 6.86 -4.90
CA ALA A 183 9.07 8.01 -4.06
C ALA A 183 10.32 7.81 -3.20
N LYS A 184 11.06 8.89 -2.96
CA LYS A 184 12.21 8.88 -2.05
C LYS A 184 11.82 9.58 -0.75
N HIS A 185 12.01 8.91 0.39
CA HIS A 185 11.74 9.53 1.69
C HIS A 185 12.93 10.39 2.17
N PRO A 186 12.68 11.56 2.82
CA PRO A 186 11.35 12.15 3.06
C PRO A 186 10.70 12.69 1.78
N LEU A 187 9.38 12.53 1.67
CA LEU A 187 8.62 12.94 0.48
C LEU A 187 8.59 14.47 0.34
N SER A 188 8.86 14.96 -0.86
CA SER A 188 8.61 16.34 -1.27
C SER A 188 7.12 16.70 -1.23
N PHE A 189 6.79 17.99 -1.27
CA PHE A 189 5.38 18.41 -1.33
C PHE A 189 4.63 17.78 -2.50
N THR A 190 5.25 17.74 -3.69
CA THR A 190 4.67 17.14 -4.90
C THR A 190 4.43 15.65 -4.72
N GLU A 191 5.41 14.90 -4.20
CA GLU A 191 5.24 13.46 -3.93
C GLU A 191 4.14 13.19 -2.89
N ARG A 192 4.03 14.04 -1.85
CA ARG A 192 2.94 13.95 -0.88
C ARG A 192 1.58 14.23 -1.52
N ALA A 193 1.49 15.23 -2.39
CA ALA A 193 0.25 15.55 -3.10
C ALA A 193 -0.16 14.38 -4.01
N ILE A 194 0.76 13.86 -4.83
CA ILE A 194 0.52 12.69 -5.68
C ILE A 194 0.11 11.49 -4.82
N SER A 195 0.76 11.29 -3.68
CA SER A 195 0.44 10.18 -2.79
C SER A 195 -0.97 10.29 -2.21
N ALA A 196 -1.37 11.48 -1.75
CA ALA A 196 -2.70 11.73 -1.22
C ALA A 196 -3.80 11.51 -2.27
N PHE A 197 -3.60 12.02 -3.50
CA PHE A 197 -4.56 11.80 -4.59
C PHE A 197 -4.59 10.34 -5.05
N GLY A 198 -3.43 9.70 -5.20
CA GLY A 198 -3.30 8.31 -5.66
C GLY A 198 -3.94 7.31 -4.70
N ASP A 199 -3.73 7.48 -3.40
CA ASP A 199 -4.36 6.64 -2.36
C ASP A 199 -5.87 6.83 -2.34
N THR A 200 -6.34 8.08 -2.35
CA THR A 200 -7.77 8.40 -2.35
C THR A 200 -8.46 7.82 -3.58
N PHE A 201 -7.86 8.01 -4.77
CA PHE A 201 -8.36 7.45 -6.02
C PHE A 201 -8.42 5.93 -5.96
N SER A 202 -7.35 5.28 -5.46
CA SER A 202 -7.29 3.82 -5.37
C SER A 202 -8.36 3.26 -4.42
N ALA A 203 -8.60 3.93 -3.29
CA ALA A 203 -9.65 3.54 -2.34
C ALA A 203 -11.05 3.68 -2.94
N VAL A 204 -11.34 4.82 -3.61
CA VAL A 204 -12.62 5.07 -4.29
C VAL A 204 -12.84 4.07 -5.43
N MET A 205 -11.83 3.86 -6.27
CA MET A 205 -11.87 2.91 -7.38
C MET A 205 -12.12 1.49 -6.88
N MET A 206 -11.41 1.05 -5.83
CA MET A 206 -11.60 -0.29 -5.29
C MET A 206 -13.00 -0.46 -4.72
N ASN A 207 -13.46 0.42 -3.83
CA ASN A 207 -14.72 0.24 -3.12
C ASN A 207 -15.94 0.53 -4.01
N ASN A 208 -15.97 1.68 -4.68
CA ASN A 208 -17.18 2.15 -5.36
C ASN A 208 -17.34 1.56 -6.76
N TYR A 209 -16.28 1.04 -7.37
CA TYR A 209 -16.32 0.45 -8.70
C TYR A 209 -16.02 -1.04 -8.68
N ILE A 210 -14.83 -1.47 -8.26
CA ILE A 210 -14.41 -2.87 -8.42
C ILE A 210 -15.19 -3.82 -7.49
N VAL A 211 -15.27 -3.52 -6.20
CA VAL A 211 -15.97 -4.36 -5.22
C VAL A 211 -17.49 -4.28 -5.40
N SER A 212 -18.01 -3.10 -5.74
CA SER A 212 -19.43 -2.93 -6.12
C SER A 212 -19.79 -3.76 -7.35
N TRP A 213 -18.99 -3.70 -8.42
CA TRP A 213 -19.21 -4.50 -9.61
C TRP A 213 -19.03 -6.00 -9.36
N MET A 214 -18.12 -6.40 -8.46
CA MET A 214 -18.04 -7.78 -7.96
C MET A 214 -19.34 -8.25 -7.30
N ASP A 215 -20.00 -7.39 -6.53
CA ASP A 215 -21.27 -7.71 -5.87
C ASP A 215 -22.37 -7.96 -6.93
N ASP A 216 -22.50 -7.05 -7.90
CA ASP A 216 -23.47 -7.18 -9.01
C ASP A 216 -23.28 -8.46 -9.82
N VAL A 217 -22.02 -8.78 -10.19
CA VAL A 217 -21.70 -10.01 -10.94
C VAL A 217 -21.96 -11.25 -10.08
N CYS A 218 -21.68 -11.21 -8.78
CA CYS A 218 -21.94 -12.34 -7.89
C CYS A 218 -23.44 -12.60 -7.71
N ARG A 219 -24.25 -11.55 -7.53
CA ARG A 219 -25.72 -11.63 -7.41
C ARG A 219 -26.38 -12.08 -8.71
N SER A 220 -26.01 -11.50 -9.84
CA SER A 220 -26.57 -11.88 -11.16
C SER A 220 -26.31 -13.34 -11.54
N ARG A 221 -25.25 -13.95 -10.99
CA ARG A 221 -24.94 -15.38 -11.14
C ARG A 221 -25.60 -16.28 -10.09
N GLY A 222 -26.39 -15.73 -9.16
CA GLY A 222 -27.04 -16.48 -8.09
C GLY A 222 -26.09 -17.04 -7.03
N LEU A 223 -24.86 -16.51 -6.94
CA LEU A 223 -23.84 -16.97 -6.00
C LEU A 223 -23.85 -16.18 -4.68
N CYS A 224 -24.32 -14.93 -4.73
CA CYS A 224 -24.51 -14.07 -3.56
C CYS A 224 -26.01 -13.93 -3.26
N PRO A 225 -26.48 -14.26 -2.05
CA PRO A 225 -27.90 -14.13 -1.66
C PRO A 225 -28.40 -12.69 -1.68
N ASP A 226 -29.68 -12.47 -2.01
CA ASP A 226 -30.30 -11.14 -2.06
C ASP A 226 -30.41 -10.46 -0.68
N ASP A 227 -30.51 -11.23 0.40
CA ASP A 227 -30.55 -10.75 1.79
C ASP A 227 -29.17 -10.46 2.40
N MET A 228 -28.09 -10.80 1.68
CA MET A 228 -26.72 -10.51 2.08
C MET A 228 -26.43 -9.01 1.96
N PRO A 229 -25.79 -8.36 2.97
CA PRO A 229 -25.24 -7.01 2.81
C PRO A 229 -24.29 -6.91 1.61
N SER A 230 -24.06 -5.71 1.09
CA SER A 230 -23.16 -5.54 -0.05
C SER A 230 -21.74 -6.03 0.28
N LEU A 231 -20.99 -6.54 -0.70
CA LEU A 231 -19.59 -6.89 -0.49
C LEU A 231 -18.76 -5.71 0.04
N VAL A 232 -19.13 -4.49 -0.35
CA VAL A 232 -18.49 -3.24 0.10
C VAL A 232 -18.68 -3.04 1.60
N GLU A 233 -19.85 -3.33 2.17
CA GLU A 233 -20.09 -3.23 3.61
C GLU A 233 -19.43 -4.39 4.36
N MET A 234 -19.54 -5.61 3.82
CA MET A 234 -19.03 -6.82 4.46
C MET A 234 -17.51 -6.80 4.64
N GLN A 235 -16.75 -6.19 3.72
CA GLN A 235 -15.28 -6.19 3.78
C GLN A 235 -14.72 -5.57 5.08
N PHE A 236 -15.45 -4.62 5.67
CA PHE A 236 -15.09 -3.94 6.93
C PHE A 236 -15.40 -4.78 8.18
N GLY A 237 -16.10 -5.90 8.02
CA GLY A 237 -16.47 -6.84 9.08
C GLY A 237 -15.34 -7.72 9.59
N ALA A 238 -14.14 -7.63 9.01
CA ALA A 238 -13.03 -8.52 9.34
C ALA A 238 -12.58 -8.38 10.79
N SER A 239 -12.27 -9.52 11.40
CA SER A 239 -11.72 -9.56 12.76
C SER A 239 -10.29 -9.00 12.80
N LEU A 240 -9.45 -9.41 11.85
CA LEU A 240 -8.04 -9.06 11.74
C LEU A 240 -7.62 -9.04 10.26
N CYS A 241 -6.44 -8.48 9.98
CA CYS A 241 -5.70 -8.68 8.74
C CYS A 241 -4.29 -9.22 9.04
N ILE A 242 -3.99 -10.41 8.52
CA ILE A 242 -2.67 -11.04 8.57
C ILE A 242 -1.86 -10.59 7.35
N GLN A 243 -0.72 -9.95 7.56
CA GLN A 243 0.07 -9.30 6.51
C GLN A 243 1.49 -9.87 6.46
N ASN A 244 2.03 -10.03 5.25
CA ASN A 244 3.42 -10.43 5.01
C ASN A 244 4.40 -9.27 5.26
N HIS A 245 4.43 -8.81 6.50
CA HIS A 245 5.13 -7.60 6.95
C HIS A 245 6.12 -7.92 8.07
N VAL A 246 7.35 -7.44 7.96
CA VAL A 246 8.36 -7.52 9.02
C VAL A 246 8.52 -6.13 9.63
N ARG A 247 7.94 -5.92 10.81
CA ARG A 247 7.84 -4.59 11.45
C ARG A 247 9.19 -3.90 11.62
N THR A 248 10.24 -4.66 11.91
CA THR A 248 11.60 -4.14 12.14
C THR A 248 12.32 -3.70 10.86
N LEU A 249 11.77 -4.04 9.69
CA LEU A 249 12.30 -3.64 8.38
C LEU A 249 11.47 -2.57 7.68
N ASP A 250 10.38 -2.12 8.29
CA ASP A 250 9.51 -1.09 7.71
C ASP A 250 10.26 0.25 7.61
N ASN A 251 10.19 0.89 6.46
CA ASN A 251 10.94 2.10 6.18
C ASN A 251 10.21 3.01 5.16
N PRO A 252 9.56 4.08 5.62
CA PRO A 252 9.55 4.59 7.00
C PRO A 252 8.69 3.75 7.94
N ALA A 253 8.99 3.81 9.24
CA ALA A 253 8.16 3.18 10.26
C ALA A 253 6.75 3.79 10.26
N ARG A 254 5.72 2.94 10.29
CA ARG A 254 4.30 3.36 10.30
C ARG A 254 3.54 2.82 11.51
N PRO A 255 2.47 3.51 11.96
CA PRO A 255 1.58 2.99 12.99
C PRO A 255 0.74 1.83 12.46
N LEU A 256 0.43 0.89 13.35
CA LEU A 256 -0.46 -0.25 13.07
C LEU A 256 -1.48 -0.38 14.20
N VAL A 257 -2.75 -0.51 13.83
CA VAL A 257 -3.85 -0.85 14.75
C VAL A 257 -3.71 -2.29 15.27
N PRO A 258 -4.32 -2.64 16.43
CA PRO A 258 -4.20 -3.98 17.02
C PRO A 258 -4.66 -5.12 16.12
N ASN A 259 -5.62 -4.87 15.23
CA ASN A 259 -6.12 -5.86 14.26
C ASN A 259 -5.26 -6.00 12.98
N ALA A 260 -4.10 -5.34 12.92
CA ALA A 260 -3.08 -5.55 11.89
C ALA A 260 -1.95 -6.49 12.39
N VAL A 261 -2.02 -7.76 11.98
CA VAL A 261 -1.11 -8.82 12.44
C VAL A 261 0.01 -9.02 11.42
N SER A 262 1.26 -8.82 11.84
CA SER A 262 2.44 -8.94 10.99
C SER A 262 3.05 -10.33 11.12
N VAL A 263 3.11 -11.09 10.02
CA VAL A 263 3.68 -12.45 9.93
C VAL A 263 4.71 -12.54 8.80
N GLY A 264 5.46 -11.45 8.58
CA GLY A 264 6.39 -11.35 7.48
C GLY A 264 7.47 -12.43 7.49
N GLY A 265 7.70 -13.02 6.32
CA GLY A 265 8.73 -14.04 6.14
C GLY A 265 8.30 -15.44 6.59
N ILE A 266 7.00 -15.67 6.81
CA ILE A 266 6.46 -17.01 7.13
C ILE A 266 6.74 -18.06 6.03
N HIS A 267 6.96 -17.63 4.79
CA HIS A 267 7.38 -18.48 3.67
C HIS A 267 8.90 -18.70 3.61
N CYS A 268 9.67 -17.95 4.39
CA CYS A 268 11.13 -18.09 4.43
C CYS A 268 11.55 -19.23 5.35
N ARG A 269 12.56 -19.98 4.92
CA ARG A 269 13.10 -21.11 5.69
C ARG A 269 14.61 -21.23 5.49
N PRO A 270 15.32 -21.93 6.39
CA PRO A 270 16.67 -22.36 6.11
C PRO A 270 16.76 -23.13 4.78
N ALA A 271 17.87 -22.94 4.06
CA ALA A 271 18.13 -23.68 2.85
C ALA A 271 18.31 -25.18 3.15
N GLN A 272 17.73 -26.00 2.29
CA GLN A 272 17.94 -27.43 2.20
C GLN A 272 18.97 -27.72 1.10
N PRO A 273 19.59 -28.91 1.09
CA PRO A 273 20.49 -29.31 0.01
C PRO A 273 19.81 -29.20 -1.36
N LEU A 274 20.54 -28.70 -2.36
CA LEU A 274 20.05 -28.68 -3.74
C LEU A 274 19.95 -30.11 -4.29
N PRO A 275 19.04 -30.36 -5.25
CA PRO A 275 19.09 -31.57 -6.06
C PRO A 275 20.49 -31.80 -6.63
N GLN A 276 20.95 -33.05 -6.66
CA GLN A 276 22.33 -33.40 -7.01
C GLN A 276 22.78 -32.81 -8.35
N ASP A 277 21.92 -32.84 -9.36
CA ASP A 277 22.21 -32.31 -10.69
C ASP A 277 22.38 -30.78 -10.68
N LEU A 278 21.64 -30.06 -9.83
CA LEU A 278 21.79 -28.62 -9.64
C LEU A 278 23.05 -28.30 -8.81
N GLU A 279 23.32 -29.09 -7.77
CA GLU A 279 24.50 -28.95 -6.92
C GLU A 279 25.79 -29.11 -7.74
N GLU A 280 25.91 -30.20 -8.51
CA GLU A 280 27.06 -30.45 -9.40
C GLU A 280 27.24 -29.31 -10.42
N TRP A 281 26.12 -28.76 -10.93
CA TRP A 281 26.17 -27.63 -11.84
C TRP A 281 26.67 -26.36 -11.16
N VAL A 282 26.19 -25.98 -9.98
CA VAL A 282 26.64 -24.74 -9.33
C VAL A 282 28.06 -24.86 -8.80
N GLN A 283 28.48 -26.04 -8.34
CA GLN A 283 29.84 -26.31 -7.87
C GLN A 283 30.88 -26.25 -8.99
N GLY A 284 30.50 -26.59 -10.22
CA GLY A 284 31.41 -26.51 -11.38
C GLY A 284 31.88 -25.10 -11.74
N ALA A 285 31.39 -24.05 -11.06
CA ALA A 285 31.92 -22.69 -11.14
C ALA A 285 33.14 -22.45 -10.22
N GLY A 286 33.48 -23.40 -9.34
CA GLY A 286 34.60 -23.27 -8.40
C GLY A 286 34.47 -22.04 -7.50
N GLU A 287 35.58 -21.32 -7.32
CA GLU A 287 35.65 -20.15 -6.45
C GLU A 287 34.89 -18.93 -7.00
N ASP A 288 34.70 -18.84 -8.32
CA ASP A 288 33.96 -17.74 -8.95
C ASP A 288 32.48 -17.75 -8.51
N GLY A 289 31.94 -18.93 -8.17
CA GLY A 289 30.56 -19.10 -7.73
C GLY A 289 29.54 -18.87 -8.84
N PHE A 290 28.28 -18.66 -8.48
CA PHE A 290 27.19 -18.56 -9.46
C PHE A 290 26.24 -17.40 -9.19
N ILE A 291 25.48 -17.05 -10.22
CA ILE A 291 24.43 -16.02 -10.23
C ILE A 291 23.09 -16.71 -10.45
N PHE A 292 22.05 -16.23 -9.76
CA PHE A 292 20.69 -16.67 -10.00
C PHE A 292 19.85 -15.54 -10.60
N PHE A 293 19.18 -15.79 -11.73
CA PHE A 293 18.30 -14.84 -12.39
C PHE A 293 16.86 -15.35 -12.44
N SER A 294 15.92 -14.58 -11.88
CA SER A 294 14.50 -14.93 -11.82
C SER A 294 13.59 -13.70 -11.86
N LEU A 295 12.73 -13.63 -12.88
CA LEU A 295 11.70 -12.59 -13.00
C LEU A 295 10.38 -12.94 -12.27
N GLY A 296 10.43 -13.89 -11.32
CA GLY A 296 9.28 -14.29 -10.54
C GLY A 296 8.35 -15.26 -11.25
N SER A 297 7.09 -15.31 -10.82
CA SER A 297 6.11 -16.31 -11.28
C SER A 297 4.97 -15.76 -12.13
N ALA A 298 4.77 -14.44 -12.12
CA ALA A 298 3.72 -13.77 -12.89
C ALA A 298 4.21 -13.30 -14.27
N VAL A 299 5.49 -12.87 -14.36
CA VAL A 299 6.12 -12.51 -15.62
C VAL A 299 6.39 -13.78 -16.43
N VAL A 300 5.98 -13.76 -17.70
CA VAL A 300 6.32 -14.79 -18.70
C VAL A 300 7.69 -14.44 -19.26
N PRO A 301 8.77 -15.17 -18.94
CA PRO A 301 10.11 -14.78 -19.41
C PRO A 301 10.24 -14.83 -20.93
N SER A 302 9.60 -15.78 -21.62
CA SER A 302 9.65 -15.86 -23.10
C SER A 302 8.93 -14.72 -23.82
N ASP A 303 8.12 -13.93 -23.12
CA ASP A 303 7.48 -12.72 -23.66
C ASP A 303 8.42 -11.52 -23.73
N MET A 304 9.64 -11.65 -23.16
CA MET A 304 10.67 -10.63 -23.15
C MET A 304 11.06 -10.22 -24.58
N PRO A 305 11.16 -8.91 -24.88
CA PRO A 305 11.70 -8.42 -26.13
C PRO A 305 13.07 -9.04 -26.45
N GLU A 306 13.22 -9.47 -27.69
CA GLU A 306 14.42 -10.15 -28.19
C GLU A 306 15.69 -9.32 -27.95
N GLU A 307 15.60 -8.00 -28.07
CA GLU A 307 16.68 -7.05 -27.79
C GLU A 307 17.23 -7.19 -26.36
N TYR A 308 16.36 -7.28 -25.35
CA TYR A 308 16.76 -7.47 -23.95
C TYR A 308 17.32 -8.87 -23.71
N ARG A 309 16.72 -9.89 -24.33
CA ARG A 309 17.18 -11.27 -24.23
C ARG A 309 18.61 -11.42 -24.78
N GLN A 310 18.91 -10.79 -25.91
CA GLN A 310 20.25 -10.79 -26.54
C GLN A 310 21.30 -10.13 -25.64
N VAL A 311 20.97 -9.00 -25.01
CA VAL A 311 21.86 -8.34 -24.03
C VAL A 311 22.17 -9.28 -22.85
N LEU A 312 21.14 -9.92 -22.27
CA LEU A 312 21.30 -10.86 -21.17
C LEU A 312 22.18 -12.05 -21.57
N VAL A 313 21.89 -12.70 -22.70
CA VAL A 313 22.67 -13.84 -23.23
C VAL A 313 24.13 -13.46 -23.43
N LYS A 314 24.39 -12.33 -24.10
CA LYS A 314 25.75 -11.89 -24.41
C LYS A 314 26.55 -11.56 -23.16
N VAL A 315 25.96 -10.83 -22.21
CA VAL A 315 26.64 -10.52 -20.95
C VAL A 315 26.84 -11.78 -20.12
N PHE A 316 25.81 -12.63 -19.96
CA PHE A 316 25.95 -13.88 -19.20
C PHE A 316 27.04 -14.78 -19.77
N GLY A 317 27.14 -14.92 -21.10
CA GLY A 317 28.18 -15.70 -21.76
C GLY A 317 29.61 -15.19 -21.54
N SER A 318 29.77 -13.93 -21.15
CA SER A 318 31.07 -13.32 -20.86
C SER A 318 31.52 -13.48 -19.39
N LEU A 319 30.63 -13.95 -18.51
CA LEU A 319 30.90 -14.08 -17.08
C LEU A 319 31.73 -15.33 -16.77
N LYS A 320 32.58 -15.23 -15.75
CA LYS A 320 33.27 -16.39 -15.15
C LYS A 320 32.32 -17.23 -14.31
N GLN A 321 31.32 -16.58 -13.72
CA GLN A 321 30.28 -17.24 -12.94
C GLN A 321 29.41 -18.12 -13.84
N ARG A 322 28.91 -19.22 -13.27
CA ARG A 322 27.75 -19.91 -13.85
C ARG A 322 26.47 -19.12 -13.57
N VAL A 323 25.50 -19.20 -14.47
CA VAL A 323 24.21 -18.52 -14.30
C VAL A 323 23.09 -19.56 -14.29
N LEU A 324 22.32 -19.59 -13.21
CA LEU A 324 21.03 -20.27 -13.17
C LEU A 324 19.95 -19.28 -13.59
N TRP A 325 19.26 -19.55 -14.69
CA TRP A 325 18.22 -18.68 -15.23
C TRP A 325 16.87 -19.38 -15.18
N LYS A 326 15.94 -18.84 -14.37
CA LYS A 326 14.55 -19.26 -14.42
C LYS A 326 13.90 -18.85 -15.75
N TRP A 327 13.55 -19.83 -16.57
CA TRP A 327 13.00 -19.65 -17.91
C TRP A 327 11.84 -20.61 -18.13
N ASP A 328 10.83 -20.22 -18.90
CA ASP A 328 9.59 -20.99 -19.06
C ASP A 328 9.61 -22.00 -20.22
N GLN A 329 10.61 -21.94 -21.10
CA GLN A 329 10.87 -22.92 -22.15
C GLN A 329 12.02 -23.88 -21.80
N GLU A 330 12.13 -25.01 -22.49
CA GLU A 330 13.22 -26.00 -22.27
C GLU A 330 14.55 -25.55 -22.89
N ASP A 331 14.49 -24.83 -24.01
CA ASP A 331 15.64 -24.48 -24.83
C ASP A 331 15.68 -22.99 -25.20
N MET A 332 16.90 -22.56 -25.54
CA MET A 332 17.21 -21.24 -26.07
C MET A 332 18.36 -21.43 -27.09
N PRO A 333 18.17 -21.10 -28.38
CA PRO A 333 19.13 -21.48 -29.44
C PRO A 333 20.56 -20.97 -29.26
N ASP A 334 20.72 -19.81 -28.66
CA ASP A 334 21.98 -19.09 -28.42
C ASP A 334 22.39 -19.12 -26.93
N LEU A 335 21.93 -20.13 -26.17
CA LEU A 335 22.26 -20.27 -24.76
C LEU A 335 23.78 -20.46 -24.53
N PRO A 336 24.44 -19.61 -23.74
CA PRO A 336 25.86 -19.77 -23.46
C PRO A 336 26.14 -21.00 -22.58
N PRO A 337 27.34 -21.63 -22.71
CA PRO A 337 27.65 -22.88 -22.02
C PRO A 337 27.76 -22.75 -20.50
N ASN A 338 27.91 -21.54 -19.95
CA ASN A 338 27.92 -21.28 -18.51
C ASN A 338 26.52 -20.96 -17.95
N VAL A 339 25.48 -20.96 -18.79
CA VAL A 339 24.10 -20.66 -18.41
C VAL A 339 23.27 -21.94 -18.43
N ARG A 340 22.46 -22.15 -17.38
CA ARG A 340 21.51 -23.26 -17.31
C ARG A 340 20.11 -22.73 -17.04
N LEU A 341 19.16 -23.18 -17.87
CA LEU A 341 17.75 -22.86 -17.76
C LEU A 341 17.05 -23.78 -16.75
N GLY A 342 15.98 -23.28 -16.12
CA GLY A 342 15.09 -24.10 -15.30
C GLY A 342 13.70 -23.49 -15.17
N LYS A 343 12.66 -24.29 -15.46
CA LYS A 343 11.24 -23.86 -15.33
C LYS A 343 10.85 -23.55 -13.90
N TRP A 344 11.25 -24.43 -12.99
CA TRP A 344 11.03 -24.27 -11.57
C TRP A 344 12.31 -24.61 -10.81
N LEU A 345 12.83 -23.62 -10.09
CA LEU A 345 14.08 -23.74 -9.35
C LEU A 345 13.80 -23.57 -7.85
N PRO A 346 14.48 -24.31 -6.96
CA PRO A 346 14.29 -24.21 -5.51
C PRO A 346 14.90 -22.92 -4.97
N GLN A 347 14.21 -21.79 -5.17
CA GLN A 347 14.73 -20.43 -4.94
C GLN A 347 15.28 -20.24 -3.52
N GLN A 348 14.58 -20.67 -2.47
CA GLN A 348 15.06 -20.58 -1.08
C GLN A 348 16.38 -21.31 -0.86
N ASP A 349 16.54 -22.47 -1.48
CA ASP A 349 17.72 -23.32 -1.33
C ASP A 349 18.91 -22.72 -2.10
N ILE A 350 18.63 -22.19 -3.29
CA ILE A 350 19.60 -21.44 -4.10
C ILE A 350 20.07 -20.17 -3.36
N LEU A 351 19.14 -19.39 -2.80
CA LEU A 351 19.45 -18.16 -2.09
C LEU A 351 20.28 -18.39 -0.82
N GLY A 352 20.10 -19.52 -0.14
CA GLY A 352 20.92 -19.89 1.02
C GLY A 352 22.21 -20.64 0.67
N HIS A 353 22.51 -20.89 -0.60
CA HIS A 353 23.71 -21.61 -1.00
C HIS A 353 24.98 -20.76 -0.86
N ALA A 354 26.04 -21.33 -0.31
CA ALA A 354 27.28 -20.60 0.03
C ALA A 354 27.99 -19.97 -1.18
N SER A 355 27.94 -20.64 -2.34
CA SER A 355 28.56 -20.17 -3.59
C SER A 355 27.74 -19.15 -4.37
N LEU A 356 26.55 -18.77 -3.91
CA LEU A 356 25.76 -17.73 -4.58
C LEU A 356 26.44 -16.37 -4.39
N ARG A 357 26.64 -15.66 -5.50
CA ARG A 357 27.26 -14.32 -5.53
C ARG A 357 26.26 -13.20 -5.68
N LEU A 358 25.26 -13.38 -6.53
CA LEU A 358 24.29 -12.36 -6.88
C LEU A 358 22.93 -12.99 -7.17
N PHE A 359 21.87 -12.35 -6.67
CA PHE A 359 20.51 -12.61 -7.10
C PHE A 359 20.00 -11.48 -7.99
N MET A 360 19.76 -11.78 -9.26
CA MET A 360 19.12 -10.89 -10.21
C MET A 360 17.61 -11.18 -10.21
N THR A 361 16.79 -10.17 -9.92
CA THR A 361 15.36 -10.38 -9.65
C THR A 361 14.48 -9.28 -10.22
N HIS A 362 13.24 -9.59 -10.57
CA HIS A 362 12.22 -8.57 -10.84
C HIS A 362 11.86 -7.70 -9.62
N GLY A 363 12.21 -8.10 -8.40
CA GLY A 363 11.95 -7.30 -7.19
C GLY A 363 10.57 -7.45 -6.56
N GLY A 364 9.81 -8.49 -6.91
CA GLY A 364 8.54 -8.77 -6.24
C GLY A 364 8.72 -9.04 -4.74
N GLN A 365 7.75 -8.60 -3.92
CA GLN A 365 7.83 -8.58 -2.46
C GLN A 365 8.39 -9.88 -1.85
N LEU A 366 7.86 -11.04 -2.24
CA LEU A 366 8.31 -12.30 -1.66
C LEU A 366 9.78 -12.55 -1.96
N SER A 367 10.21 -12.53 -3.23
CA SER A 367 11.62 -12.75 -3.60
C SER A 367 12.57 -11.79 -2.87
N THR A 368 12.17 -10.53 -2.70
CA THR A 368 12.93 -9.53 -1.93
C THR A 368 13.06 -9.93 -0.45
N MET A 369 11.99 -10.45 0.17
CA MET A 369 12.04 -10.98 1.54
C MET A 369 12.87 -12.25 1.66
N GLU A 370 12.87 -13.13 0.67
CA GLU A 370 13.72 -14.33 0.66
C GLU A 370 15.20 -13.95 0.56
N SER A 371 15.54 -12.99 -0.31
CA SER A 371 16.90 -12.45 -0.42
C SER A 371 17.35 -11.78 0.88
N THR A 372 16.45 -11.00 1.50
CA THR A 372 16.70 -10.39 2.81
C THR A 372 16.93 -11.46 3.87
N TYR A 373 16.11 -12.51 3.91
CA TYR A 373 16.24 -13.61 4.86
C TYR A 373 17.60 -14.31 4.72
N HIS A 374 18.06 -14.57 3.50
CA HIS A 374 19.38 -15.21 3.26
C HIS A 374 20.56 -14.24 3.29
N GLY A 375 20.30 -12.93 3.36
CA GLY A 375 21.35 -11.90 3.43
C GLY A 375 22.12 -11.75 2.12
N ILE A 376 21.41 -11.87 0.99
CA ILE A 376 21.96 -11.79 -0.37
C ILE A 376 21.61 -10.42 -0.99
N PRO A 377 22.59 -9.67 -1.52
CA PRO A 377 22.32 -8.44 -2.25
C PRO A 377 21.70 -8.74 -3.62
N VAL A 378 20.96 -7.77 -4.18
CA VAL A 378 20.21 -8.00 -5.42
C VAL A 378 20.51 -6.98 -6.52
N LEU A 379 20.35 -7.43 -7.76
CA LEU A 379 20.23 -6.56 -8.93
C LEU A 379 18.80 -6.65 -9.48
N GLY A 380 18.07 -5.55 -9.38
CA GLY A 380 16.64 -5.45 -9.67
C GLY A 380 16.31 -5.10 -11.12
N PHE A 381 15.31 -5.77 -11.68
CA PHE A 381 14.76 -5.57 -13.03
C PHE A 381 13.23 -5.44 -12.96
N PRO A 382 12.69 -4.35 -12.39
CA PRO A 382 11.26 -4.21 -12.14
C PRO A 382 10.46 -4.26 -13.44
N VAL A 383 9.38 -5.03 -13.45
CA VAL A 383 8.50 -5.22 -14.62
C VAL A 383 7.14 -4.58 -14.38
N MET A 384 6.51 -4.80 -13.21
CA MET A 384 5.18 -4.26 -12.91
C MET A 384 4.88 -4.12 -11.41
N GLY A 385 3.82 -3.38 -11.08
CA GLY A 385 3.25 -3.36 -9.73
C GLY A 385 4.23 -2.84 -8.67
N ASP A 386 4.27 -3.52 -7.52
CA ASP A 386 5.10 -3.19 -6.35
C ASP A 386 6.62 -3.27 -6.63
N GLN A 387 7.01 -3.96 -7.69
CA GLN A 387 8.41 -4.23 -8.02
C GLN A 387 9.27 -2.98 -8.16
N HIS A 388 8.72 -1.92 -8.76
CA HIS A 388 9.43 -0.66 -8.98
C HIS A 388 9.80 -0.03 -7.63
N THR A 389 8.79 0.20 -6.79
CA THR A 389 8.94 0.77 -5.45
C THR A 389 9.85 -0.09 -4.58
N ASN A 390 9.73 -1.42 -4.65
CA ASN A 390 10.61 -2.33 -3.93
C ASN A 390 12.08 -2.18 -4.36
N MET A 391 12.38 -2.14 -5.65
CA MET A 391 13.77 -2.05 -6.14
C MET A 391 14.39 -0.66 -5.91
N VAL A 392 13.58 0.41 -5.99
CA VAL A 392 14.00 1.75 -5.56
C VAL A 392 14.34 1.76 -4.07
N GLN A 393 13.51 1.10 -3.24
CA GLN A 393 13.77 0.94 -1.81
C GLN A 393 15.07 0.17 -1.54
N VAL A 394 15.29 -0.96 -2.23
CA VAL A 394 16.52 -1.75 -2.10
C VAL A 394 17.77 -0.92 -2.42
N ALA A 395 17.74 -0.18 -3.53
CA ALA A 395 18.85 0.66 -3.95
C ALA A 395 19.13 1.77 -2.93
N ARG A 396 18.07 2.38 -2.39
CA ARG A 396 18.19 3.41 -1.35
C ARG A 396 18.77 2.87 -0.05
N GLU A 397 18.35 1.68 0.35
CA GLU A 397 18.85 1.02 1.55
C GLU A 397 20.28 0.48 1.39
N GLY A 398 20.84 0.51 0.18
CA GLY A 398 22.25 0.21 -0.06
C GLY A 398 22.59 -1.27 -0.05
N TRP A 399 21.64 -2.16 -0.33
CA TRP A 399 21.89 -3.62 -0.42
C TRP A 399 21.60 -4.20 -1.80
N GLY A 400 21.52 -3.34 -2.81
CA GLY A 400 21.36 -3.75 -4.20
C GLY A 400 21.33 -2.55 -5.15
N LYS A 401 21.09 -2.84 -6.43
CA LYS A 401 20.91 -1.85 -7.50
C LYS A 401 19.66 -2.15 -8.31
N VAL A 402 19.17 -1.17 -9.05
CA VAL A 402 18.03 -1.31 -9.98
C VAL A 402 18.47 -0.92 -11.38
N ILE A 403 18.07 -1.71 -12.38
CA ILE A 403 18.20 -1.40 -13.81
C ILE A 403 16.79 -1.46 -14.39
N PHE A 404 16.33 -0.33 -14.92
CA PHE A 404 15.08 -0.29 -15.67
C PHE A 404 15.31 -0.81 -17.09
N TRP A 405 14.32 -1.51 -17.64
CA TRP A 405 14.43 -2.19 -18.93
C TRP A 405 14.76 -1.25 -20.10
N ASP A 406 14.28 0.00 -20.06
CA ASP A 406 14.58 1.05 -21.03
C ASP A 406 16.04 1.56 -20.99
N GLN A 407 16.76 1.27 -19.89
CA GLN A 407 18.17 1.61 -19.71
C GLN A 407 19.10 0.40 -19.94
N LEU A 408 18.55 -0.78 -20.21
CA LEU A 408 19.32 -2.01 -20.31
C LEU A 408 20.22 -2.00 -21.56
N SER A 409 21.53 -1.92 -21.33
CA SER A 409 22.57 -2.17 -22.33
C SER A 409 23.58 -3.19 -21.80
N GLU A 410 24.46 -3.69 -22.67
CA GLU A 410 25.53 -4.60 -22.27
C GLU A 410 26.46 -3.97 -21.22
N GLU A 411 26.80 -2.70 -21.40
CA GLU A 411 27.66 -1.94 -20.49
C GLU A 411 26.98 -1.73 -19.14
N VAL A 412 25.71 -1.31 -19.15
CA VAL A 412 24.93 -1.07 -17.92
C VAL A 412 24.75 -2.36 -17.14
N LEU A 413 24.44 -3.47 -17.81
CA LEU A 413 24.27 -4.77 -17.16
C LEU A 413 25.60 -5.30 -16.60
N THR A 414 26.69 -5.20 -17.37
CA THR A 414 28.02 -5.64 -16.93
C THR A 414 28.48 -4.87 -15.70
N GLU A 415 28.33 -3.54 -15.71
CA GLU A 415 28.67 -2.68 -14.58
C GLU A 415 27.76 -2.94 -13.36
N GLY A 416 26.46 -3.11 -13.59
CA GLY A 416 25.50 -3.45 -12.53
C GLY A 416 25.86 -4.76 -11.82
N ILE A 417 26.19 -5.80 -12.58
CA ILE A 417 26.60 -7.11 -12.04
C ILE A 417 27.90 -6.98 -11.24
N ARG A 418 28.94 -6.35 -11.79
CA ARG A 418 30.22 -6.16 -11.10
C ARG A 418 30.06 -5.36 -9.82
N SER A 419 29.35 -4.24 -9.89
CA SER A 419 29.16 -3.38 -8.74
C SER A 419 28.50 -4.10 -7.57
N VAL A 420 27.48 -4.93 -7.78
CA VAL A 420 26.80 -5.61 -6.67
C VAL A 420 27.65 -6.77 -6.12
N MET A 421 28.42 -7.45 -6.97
CA MET A 421 29.29 -8.55 -6.52
C MET A 421 30.53 -8.07 -5.78
N ASP A 422 31.13 -6.96 -6.21
CA ASP A 422 32.41 -6.46 -5.70
C ASP A 422 32.23 -5.57 -4.46
N ASP A 423 31.08 -4.88 -4.32
CA ASP A 423 30.81 -3.98 -3.21
C ASP A 423 30.49 -4.75 -1.91
N GLN A 424 31.49 -4.84 -1.03
CA GLN A 424 31.33 -5.49 0.27
C GLN A 424 30.34 -4.77 1.19
N SER A 425 30.13 -3.46 1.02
CA SER A 425 29.17 -2.71 1.85
C SER A 425 27.73 -3.19 1.58
N MET A 426 27.37 -3.44 0.31
CA MET A 426 26.05 -3.98 -0.05
C MET A 426 25.83 -5.37 0.57
N ARG A 427 26.84 -6.23 0.53
CA ARG A 427 26.76 -7.57 1.13
C ARG A 427 26.66 -7.51 2.66
N GLN A 428 27.39 -6.59 3.30
CA GLN A 428 27.31 -6.38 4.74
C GLN A 428 25.94 -5.85 5.15
N GLU A 429 25.36 -4.94 4.37
CA GLU A 429 24.02 -4.40 4.61
C GLU A 429 22.94 -5.47 4.42
N ALA A 430 23.00 -6.27 3.35
CA ALA A 430 22.10 -7.42 3.16
C ALA A 430 22.16 -8.38 4.36
N LYS A 431 23.37 -8.71 4.86
CA LYS A 431 23.56 -9.53 6.07
C LYS A 431 23.02 -8.85 7.34
N ARG A 432 23.17 -7.53 7.47
CA ARG A 432 22.63 -6.76 8.60
C ARG A 432 21.10 -6.84 8.60
N ARG A 433 20.48 -6.62 7.45
CA ARG A 433 19.02 -6.75 7.28
C ARG A 433 18.52 -8.16 7.55
N SER A 434 19.24 -9.19 7.12
CA SER A 434 18.94 -10.59 7.47
C SER A 434 18.86 -10.82 8.98
N ARG A 435 19.82 -10.27 9.74
CA ARG A 435 19.80 -10.35 11.21
C ARG A 435 18.57 -9.65 11.78
N VAL A 436 18.26 -8.43 11.33
CA VAL A 436 17.08 -7.66 11.77
C VAL A 436 15.77 -8.38 11.42
N MET A 437 15.70 -9.05 10.26
CA MET A 437 14.51 -9.80 9.83
C MET A 437 14.24 -11.02 10.72
N LYS A 438 15.30 -11.72 11.10
CA LYS A 438 15.25 -12.96 11.88
C LYS A 438 15.10 -12.70 13.38
N ASP A 439 15.51 -11.53 13.85
CA ASP A 439 15.36 -11.09 15.23
C ASP A 439 13.91 -10.67 15.52
N GLN A 440 13.06 -11.68 15.73
CA GLN A 440 11.66 -11.51 16.09
C GLN A 440 11.37 -12.24 17.41
N PRO A 441 10.51 -11.68 18.28
CA PRO A 441 10.22 -12.28 19.59
C PRO A 441 9.55 -13.66 19.49
N GLN A 442 8.83 -13.91 18.40
CA GLN A 442 8.16 -15.17 18.11
C GLN A 442 8.28 -15.48 16.61
N PRO A 443 8.40 -16.76 16.22
CA PRO A 443 8.29 -17.17 14.83
C PRO A 443 6.94 -16.75 14.22
N ALA A 444 6.95 -16.38 12.93
CA ALA A 444 5.75 -15.88 12.24
C ALA A 444 4.56 -16.87 12.29
N GLY A 445 4.82 -18.18 12.24
CA GLY A 445 3.79 -19.22 12.40
C GLY A 445 3.15 -19.26 13.79
N GLU A 446 3.90 -18.94 14.85
CA GLU A 446 3.36 -18.82 16.23
C GLU A 446 2.44 -17.63 16.35
N VAL A 447 2.89 -16.48 15.83
CA VAL A 447 2.10 -15.25 15.80
C VAL A 447 0.79 -15.48 15.07
N ALA A 448 0.84 -16.08 13.86
CA ALA A 448 -0.35 -16.40 13.08
C ALA A 448 -1.32 -17.31 13.85
N SER A 449 -0.82 -18.42 14.39
CA SER A 449 -1.65 -19.38 15.13
C SER A 449 -2.26 -18.79 16.39
N TYR A 450 -1.49 -18.00 17.15
CA TYR A 450 -1.99 -17.31 18.33
C TYR A 450 -3.18 -16.41 17.98
N TRP A 451 -3.04 -15.54 16.97
CA TRP A 451 -4.06 -14.56 16.60
C TRP A 451 -5.29 -15.19 15.94
N VAL A 452 -5.11 -16.20 15.10
CA VAL A 452 -6.26 -16.94 14.53
C VAL A 452 -7.04 -17.64 15.64
N ASN A 453 -6.35 -18.34 16.55
CA ASN A 453 -6.99 -18.99 17.68
C ASN A 453 -7.61 -17.97 18.65
N TYR A 454 -7.03 -16.77 18.77
CA TYR A 454 -7.61 -15.68 19.54
C TYR A 454 -8.96 -15.24 18.96
N VAL A 455 -9.05 -15.07 17.64
CA VAL A 455 -10.33 -14.73 16.97
C VAL A 455 -11.38 -15.80 17.22
N ILE A 456 -11.02 -17.08 17.13
CA ILE A 456 -11.92 -18.20 17.41
C ILE A 456 -12.41 -18.15 18.87
N ARG A 457 -11.48 -18.09 19.84
CA ARG A 457 -11.81 -18.07 21.28
C ARG A 457 -12.69 -16.88 21.67
N HIS A 458 -12.51 -15.74 21.00
CA HIS A 458 -13.23 -14.50 21.29
C HIS A 458 -14.32 -14.18 20.27
N LYS A 459 -14.81 -15.19 19.52
CA LYS A 459 -15.96 -15.09 18.60
C LYS A 459 -15.89 -13.87 17.68
N GLY A 460 -14.72 -13.67 17.07
CA GLY A 460 -14.48 -12.54 16.16
C GLY A 460 -13.65 -11.39 16.75
N ALA A 461 -13.34 -11.40 18.06
CA ALA A 461 -12.52 -10.40 18.74
C ALA A 461 -12.90 -8.92 18.42
N PRO A 462 -14.17 -8.51 18.59
CA PRO A 462 -14.65 -7.19 18.18
C PRO A 462 -13.93 -6.02 18.88
N HIS A 463 -13.40 -6.24 20.08
CA HIS A 463 -12.65 -5.24 20.84
C HIS A 463 -11.28 -4.86 20.24
N LEU A 464 -10.78 -5.62 19.26
CA LEU A 464 -9.56 -5.28 18.53
C LEU A 464 -9.82 -4.45 17.27
N ARG A 465 -11.08 -4.35 16.84
CA ARG A 465 -11.45 -3.62 15.62
C ARG A 465 -11.31 -2.12 15.86
N SER A 466 -10.64 -1.45 14.92
CA SER A 466 -10.50 0.00 14.96
C SER A 466 -11.86 0.68 14.78
N PRO A 467 -12.23 1.69 15.59
CA PRO A 467 -13.47 2.44 15.40
C PRO A 467 -13.49 3.24 14.10
N VAL A 468 -12.32 3.46 13.48
CA VAL A 468 -12.15 4.19 12.22
C VAL A 468 -13.02 3.61 11.10
N VAL A 469 -13.26 2.30 11.06
CA VAL A 469 -14.10 1.67 10.02
C VAL A 469 -15.57 2.13 10.07
N ALA A 470 -16.02 2.68 11.20
CA ALA A 470 -17.38 3.18 11.40
C ALA A 470 -17.46 4.72 11.38
N MET A 471 -16.33 5.41 11.18
CA MET A 471 -16.26 6.87 11.17
C MET A 471 -16.24 7.43 9.75
N ALA A 472 -16.82 8.61 9.56
CA ALA A 472 -16.64 9.32 8.30
C ALA A 472 -15.20 9.85 8.19
N TRP A 473 -14.66 9.90 6.97
CA TRP A 473 -13.27 10.33 6.73
C TRP A 473 -12.95 11.70 7.33
N TYR A 474 -13.90 12.66 7.27
CA TYR A 474 -13.70 14.00 7.81
C TYR A 474 -13.65 14.01 9.35
N GLN A 475 -14.26 13.03 10.03
CA GLN A 475 -14.19 12.88 11.48
C GLN A 475 -12.85 12.28 11.90
N VAL A 476 -12.34 11.30 11.14
CA VAL A 476 -11.03 10.66 11.39
C VAL A 476 -9.92 11.72 11.42
N TYR A 477 -10.00 12.71 10.53
CA TYR A 477 -9.02 13.80 10.42
C TYR A 477 -9.47 15.11 11.11
N ASN A 478 -10.57 15.10 11.88
CA ASN A 478 -11.13 16.27 12.58
C ASN A 478 -11.40 17.50 11.69
N VAL A 479 -11.68 17.30 10.41
CA VAL A 479 -11.93 18.38 9.45
C VAL A 479 -13.17 19.18 9.85
N ASP A 480 -14.21 18.52 10.32
CA ASP A 480 -15.42 19.14 10.87
C ASP A 480 -15.13 20.07 12.07
N VAL A 481 -14.28 19.62 12.99
CA VAL A 481 -13.83 20.43 14.14
C VAL A 481 -13.05 21.66 13.68
N TRP A 482 -12.07 21.49 12.78
CA TRP A 482 -11.24 22.59 12.31
C TRP A 482 -12.04 23.62 11.49
N MET A 483 -12.95 23.16 10.64
CA MET A 483 -13.84 24.04 9.87
C MET A 483 -14.78 24.82 10.79
N THR A 484 -15.30 24.19 11.84
CA THR A 484 -16.13 24.86 12.85
C THR A 484 -15.33 25.92 13.62
N ALA A 485 -14.11 25.59 14.05
CA ALA A 485 -13.23 26.53 14.74
C ALA A 485 -12.88 27.75 13.86
N ALA A 486 -12.58 27.51 12.58
CA ALA A 486 -12.30 28.57 11.61
C ALA A 486 -13.53 29.47 11.40
N ALA A 487 -14.72 28.89 11.25
CA ALA A 487 -15.97 29.65 11.09
C ALA A 487 -16.26 30.54 12.32
N VAL A 488 -16.07 30.02 13.53
CA VAL A 488 -16.22 30.80 14.78
C VAL A 488 -15.21 31.95 14.84
N ALA A 489 -13.95 31.70 14.51
CA ALA A 489 -12.91 32.74 14.50
C ALA A 489 -13.24 33.86 13.48
N ILE A 490 -13.70 33.50 12.28
CA ILE A 490 -14.16 34.45 11.26
C ILE A 490 -15.36 35.25 11.77
N GLY A 491 -16.33 34.60 12.40
CA GLY A 491 -17.51 35.25 12.98
C GLY A 491 -17.16 36.25 14.07
N ILE A 492 -16.26 35.89 14.99
CA ILE A 492 -15.77 36.81 16.04
C ILE A 492 -15.05 38.01 15.40
N THR A 493 -14.18 37.76 14.41
CA THR A 493 -13.44 38.81 13.71
C THR A 493 -14.40 39.78 13.01
N TYR A 494 -15.41 39.25 12.31
CA TYR A 494 -16.45 40.05 11.67
C TYR A 494 -17.22 40.92 12.67
N LEU A 495 -17.64 40.35 13.81
CA LEU A 495 -18.34 41.09 14.86
C LEU A 495 -17.46 42.19 15.46
N LEU A 496 -16.18 41.92 15.71
CA LEU A 496 -15.23 42.91 16.20
C LEU A 496 -15.04 44.05 15.19
N VAL A 497 -14.87 43.74 13.91
CA VAL A 497 -14.76 44.75 12.84
C VAL A 497 -16.03 45.60 12.76
N LYS A 498 -17.22 44.98 12.84
CA LYS A 498 -18.50 45.70 12.82
C LYS A 498 -18.65 46.62 14.03
N LEU A 499 -18.34 46.13 15.25
CA LEU A 499 -18.37 46.94 16.47
C LEU A 499 -17.39 48.12 16.41
N LEU A 500 -16.19 47.91 15.86
CA LEU A 500 -15.20 48.98 15.66
C LEU A 500 -15.65 49.99 14.59
N ALA A 501 -16.34 49.53 13.54
CA ALA A 501 -16.91 50.41 12.51
C ALA A 501 -18.07 51.25 13.05
N GLU A 502 -18.96 50.67 13.86
CA GLU A 502 -20.07 51.36 14.53
C GLU A 502 -19.58 52.29 15.65
N ALA A 503 -18.45 51.99 16.29
CA ALA A 503 -17.83 52.85 17.30
C ALA A 503 -17.12 54.09 16.72
N ARG A 504 -17.13 54.32 15.38
CA ARG A 504 -16.67 55.59 14.80
C ARG A 504 -17.62 56.73 15.21
N PRO A 505 -17.16 57.73 15.97
CA PRO A 505 -18.04 58.79 16.46
C PRO A 505 -18.55 59.64 15.30
N GLN A 506 -19.87 59.68 15.13
CA GLN A 506 -20.54 60.73 14.35
C GLN A 506 -20.53 62.01 15.17
N GLY A 507 -19.62 62.93 14.84
CA GLY A 507 -19.61 64.30 15.35
C GLY A 507 -18.61 64.56 16.48
N SER A 508 -17.98 65.72 16.42
CA SER A 508 -16.88 66.20 17.27
C SER A 508 -17.17 66.18 18.77
N PHE A 509 -16.39 65.45 19.56
CA PHE A 509 -15.59 65.99 20.66
C PHE A 509 -14.71 64.88 21.26
N ALA A 510 -13.44 65.17 21.43
CA ALA A 510 -12.48 64.29 22.08
C ALA A 510 -12.82 64.15 23.59
N SER A 511 -12.92 62.92 24.07
CA SER A 511 -12.57 62.60 25.46
C SER A 511 -11.67 61.36 25.47
N ARG A 512 -10.56 61.42 26.20
CA ARG A 512 -9.49 60.40 26.25
C ARG A 512 -9.95 59.00 26.70
N SER A 513 -11.21 58.82 27.11
CA SER A 513 -11.78 57.54 27.54
C SER A 513 -12.45 56.73 26.42
N SER A 514 -12.71 57.29 25.23
CA SER A 514 -13.39 56.57 24.13
C SER A 514 -12.46 55.77 23.21
N VAL A 515 -11.15 55.98 23.30
CA VAL A 515 -10.12 55.29 22.48
C VAL A 515 -9.57 54.04 23.20
N ALA A 516 -9.76 53.93 24.52
CA ALA A 516 -9.27 52.82 25.32
C ALA A 516 -10.01 51.51 25.04
N THR A 517 -11.30 51.55 24.69
CA THR A 517 -12.12 50.37 24.38
C THR A 517 -11.78 49.74 23.02
N PRO A 518 -11.63 50.49 21.91
CA PRO A 518 -11.13 49.96 20.64
C PRO A 518 -9.72 49.37 20.76
N LEU A 519 -8.81 50.04 21.48
CA LEU A 519 -7.44 49.55 21.71
C LEU A 519 -7.41 48.31 22.60
N ALA A 520 -8.28 48.23 23.63
CA ALA A 520 -8.40 47.04 24.47
C ALA A 520 -9.00 45.86 23.70
N LEU A 521 -9.96 46.11 22.80
CA LEU A 521 -10.53 45.08 21.91
C LEU A 521 -9.54 44.63 20.84
N LEU A 522 -8.74 45.55 20.27
CA LEU A 522 -7.65 45.22 19.35
C LEU A 522 -6.54 44.43 20.08
N ALA A 523 -6.20 44.80 21.32
CA ALA A 523 -5.26 44.07 22.14
C ALA A 523 -5.78 42.68 22.51
N LEU A 524 -7.07 42.54 22.83
CA LEU A 524 -7.72 41.25 23.07
C LEU A 524 -7.75 40.38 21.80
N PHE A 525 -8.04 41.00 20.64
CA PHE A 525 -7.99 40.34 19.33
C PHE A 525 -6.57 39.85 19.01
N LEU A 526 -5.55 40.69 19.19
CA LEU A 526 -4.15 40.33 19.00
C LEU A 526 -3.67 39.28 20.03
N LEU A 527 -4.22 39.27 21.24
CA LEU A 527 -3.95 38.23 22.25
C LEU A 527 -4.62 36.90 21.90
N VAL A 528 -5.84 36.91 21.37
CA VAL A 528 -6.55 35.70 20.93
C VAL A 528 -5.94 35.15 19.64
N LEU A 529 -5.66 36.03 18.66
CA LEU A 529 -4.97 35.68 17.43
C LEU A 529 -3.54 35.21 17.73
N GLY A 530 -2.84 35.89 18.64
CA GLY A 530 -1.52 35.51 19.13
C GLY A 530 -1.54 34.20 19.90
N GLY A 531 -2.57 33.93 20.70
CA GLY A 531 -2.78 32.66 21.41
C GLY A 531 -3.10 31.51 20.46
N LEU A 532 -3.94 31.75 19.46
CA LEU A 532 -4.22 30.81 18.37
C LEU A 532 -2.95 30.54 17.55
N LEU A 533 -2.22 31.59 17.14
CA LEU A 533 -0.94 31.48 16.43
C LEU A 533 0.13 30.80 17.28
N PHE A 534 0.18 31.04 18.59
CA PHE A 534 1.08 30.38 19.55
C PHE A 534 0.74 28.90 19.74
N TYR A 535 -0.56 28.56 19.77
CA TYR A 535 -1.04 27.19 19.82
C TYR A 535 -0.77 26.46 18.50
N PHE A 536 -0.99 27.12 17.36
CA PHE A 536 -0.63 26.66 16.02
C PHE A 536 0.88 26.48 15.88
N THR A 537 1.70 27.42 16.37
CA THR A 537 3.16 27.26 16.38
C THR A 537 3.59 26.15 17.31
N ARG A 538 2.97 25.92 18.47
CA ARG A 538 3.25 24.73 19.30
C ARG A 538 2.88 23.41 18.61
N LEU A 539 1.76 23.37 17.89
CA LEU A 539 1.37 22.22 17.05
C LEU A 539 2.36 22.00 15.89
N LEU A 540 2.86 23.08 15.28
CA LEU A 540 3.86 23.04 14.21
C LEU A 540 5.28 22.72 14.72
N VAL A 541 5.63 23.15 15.95
CA VAL A 541 6.88 22.83 16.66
C VAL A 541 6.91 21.36 17.07
N LEU A 542 5.77 20.79 17.48
CA LEU A 542 5.63 19.34 17.66
C LEU A 542 5.72 18.55 16.33
N GLY A 543 5.53 19.23 15.19
CA GLY A 543 5.63 18.68 13.83
C GLY A 543 6.95 18.95 13.09
N GLY A 544 7.97 19.53 13.72
CA GLY A 544 9.32 19.67 13.14
C GLY A 544 9.50 20.71 12.03
N LEU A 545 8.58 21.67 11.85
CA LEU A 545 8.57 22.65 10.75
C LEU A 545 9.35 23.95 11.02
N LEU A 546 10.35 23.92 11.90
CA LEU A 546 11.17 25.09 12.30
C LEU A 546 11.75 25.93 11.11
N PRO A 547 12.23 25.33 9.99
CA PRO A 547 12.91 26.10 8.93
C PRO A 547 11.99 27.00 8.10
N LEU A 548 10.68 26.72 8.05
CA LEU A 548 9.71 27.57 7.35
C LEU A 548 9.37 28.83 8.13
N LEU A 549 9.59 28.83 9.46
CA LEU A 549 9.32 29.97 10.32
C LEU A 549 10.34 31.09 10.12
N ASP A 550 11.61 30.81 9.86
CA ASP A 550 12.62 31.85 9.62
C ASP A 550 12.33 32.65 8.35
N CYS A 551 11.80 32.01 7.30
CA CYS A 551 11.37 32.70 6.08
C CYS A 551 10.07 33.51 6.28
N LEU A 552 9.11 32.99 7.06
CA LEU A 552 7.85 33.67 7.36
C LEU A 552 8.03 34.83 8.36
N PHE A 553 8.96 34.73 9.31
CA PHE A 553 9.29 35.84 10.22
C PHE A 553 9.99 36.98 9.50
N VAL A 554 10.82 36.70 8.49
CA VAL A 554 11.42 37.73 7.62
C VAL A 554 10.34 38.44 6.79
N LEU A 555 9.37 37.70 6.23
CA LEU A 555 8.23 38.26 5.49
C LEU A 555 7.25 39.04 6.38
N ALA A 556 6.97 38.56 7.60
CA ALA A 556 6.09 39.24 8.55
C ALA A 556 6.72 40.53 9.10
N ASN A 557 8.04 40.54 9.36
CA ASN A 557 8.75 41.77 9.74
C ASN A 557 8.83 42.78 8.58
N LEU A 558 8.89 42.32 7.32
CA LEU A 558 8.79 43.19 6.13
C LEU A 558 7.38 43.77 5.93
N LEU A 559 6.31 43.01 6.20
CA LEU A 559 4.93 43.51 6.12
C LEU A 559 4.60 44.50 7.24
N VAL A 560 5.06 44.25 8.48
CA VAL A 560 4.82 45.15 9.62
C VAL A 560 5.57 46.47 9.45
N LEU A 561 6.76 46.48 8.81
CA LEU A 561 7.47 47.70 8.45
C LEU A 561 6.83 48.43 7.26
N ALA A 562 6.21 47.71 6.31
CA ALA A 562 5.48 48.30 5.19
C ALA A 562 4.17 48.97 5.65
N ASP A 563 3.42 48.36 6.57
CA ASP A 563 2.18 48.94 7.12
C ASP A 563 2.44 50.15 8.03
N LEU A 564 3.61 50.23 8.68
CA LEU A 564 4.03 51.39 9.46
C LEU A 564 4.47 52.58 8.58
N LEU A 565 5.04 52.33 7.40
CA LEU A 565 5.35 53.39 6.44
C LEU A 565 4.09 53.93 5.74
N VAL A 566 3.11 53.08 5.44
CA VAL A 566 1.83 53.50 4.82
C VAL A 566 1.00 54.38 5.76
N LEU A 567 1.15 54.26 7.08
CA LEU A 567 0.46 55.11 8.05
C LEU A 567 1.06 56.53 8.18
N VAL A 568 2.31 56.76 7.74
CA VAL A 568 2.94 58.09 7.76
C VAL A 568 2.54 58.92 6.54
N ASP A 569 2.26 58.28 5.40
CA ASP A 569 1.81 58.95 4.17
C ASP A 569 0.29 59.23 4.12
N LEU A 570 -0.49 58.69 5.06
CA LEU A 570 -1.95 58.86 5.14
C LEU A 570 -2.43 60.11 5.91
N LEU A 571 -1.51 60.94 6.41
CA LEU A 571 -1.81 62.23 7.07
C LEU A 571 -1.82 63.42 6.10
N GLY A 572 -1.59 63.19 4.81
CA GLY A 572 -1.31 64.22 3.83
C GLY A 572 -2.31 64.38 2.68
N PHE A 573 -3.52 63.82 2.68
CA PHE A 573 -4.50 64.14 1.63
C PHE A 573 -5.95 64.13 2.16
N ALA A 574 -6.33 65.27 2.74
CA ALA A 574 -7.71 65.69 2.81
C ALA A 574 -8.19 66.11 1.40
N ASN A 575 -9.46 65.84 1.10
CA ASN A 575 -10.20 66.20 -0.11
C ASN A 575 -9.83 65.43 -1.40
N LEU A 576 -10.42 64.25 -1.56
CA LEU A 576 -11.16 63.95 -2.78
C LEU A 576 -12.26 62.91 -2.47
N LEU A 577 -13.39 63.44 -2.01
CA LEU A 577 -14.69 62.78 -2.10
C LEU A 577 -14.98 62.50 -3.59
N VAL A 578 -15.67 61.40 -3.90
CA VAL A 578 -16.21 60.96 -5.23
C VAL A 578 -15.57 59.70 -5.87
N LEU A 579 -15.03 58.76 -5.09
CA LEU A 579 -14.71 57.40 -5.63
C LEU A 579 -15.07 56.22 -4.70
N ALA A 580 -15.87 56.46 -3.66
CA ALA A 580 -16.25 55.43 -2.69
C ALA A 580 -17.48 54.59 -3.08
N ASP A 581 -18.34 55.07 -3.98
CA ASP A 581 -19.52 54.31 -4.43
C ASP A 581 -19.23 53.35 -5.60
N LEU A 582 -18.03 53.38 -6.17
CA LEU A 582 -17.58 52.40 -7.18
C LEU A 582 -16.71 51.27 -6.61
N LEU A 583 -16.07 51.45 -5.44
CA LEU A 583 -15.24 50.40 -4.83
C LEU A 583 -16.04 49.32 -4.08
N GLY A 584 -17.27 49.63 -3.64
CA GLY A 584 -18.18 48.66 -3.02
C GLY A 584 -18.71 47.61 -4.00
N PHE A 585 -18.96 48.01 -5.25
CA PHE A 585 -19.29 47.07 -6.33
C PHE A 585 -18.05 46.40 -6.91
N ALA A 586 -16.90 47.08 -6.96
CA ALA A 586 -15.66 46.47 -7.45
C ALA A 586 -15.19 45.30 -6.58
N ASN A 587 -15.31 45.35 -5.24
CA ASN A 587 -14.84 44.23 -4.40
C ASN A 587 -15.78 43.01 -4.39
N LEU A 588 -17.10 43.20 -4.54
CA LEU A 588 -18.01 42.07 -4.73
C LEU A 588 -17.92 41.50 -6.15
N LEU A 589 -17.69 42.35 -7.16
CA LEU A 589 -17.42 41.91 -8.53
C LEU A 589 -16.01 41.30 -8.65
N VAL A 590 -15.04 41.67 -7.81
CA VAL A 590 -13.70 41.06 -7.78
C VAL A 590 -13.72 39.73 -7.05
N LEU A 591 -14.54 39.51 -6.02
CA LEU A 591 -14.75 38.19 -5.42
C LEU A 591 -15.62 37.27 -6.28
N ALA A 592 -16.65 37.80 -6.95
CA ALA A 592 -17.42 37.06 -7.95
C ALA A 592 -16.59 36.81 -9.22
N ASN A 593 -15.76 37.77 -9.66
CA ASN A 593 -14.79 37.56 -10.74
C ASN A 593 -13.58 36.76 -10.28
N LEU A 594 -13.25 36.58 -9.00
CA LEU A 594 -12.20 35.66 -8.52
C LEU A 594 -12.74 34.23 -8.40
N LEU A 595 -14.03 34.05 -8.11
CA LEU A 595 -14.69 32.75 -8.25
C LEU A 595 -14.87 32.40 -9.74
N VAL A 596 -15.32 33.35 -10.54
CA VAL A 596 -15.45 33.20 -12.00
C VAL A 596 -14.09 33.18 -12.70
N LEU A 597 -13.03 33.83 -12.19
CA LEU A 597 -11.64 33.63 -12.63
C LEU A 597 -11.04 32.36 -12.07
N ALA A 598 -11.46 31.81 -10.93
CA ALA A 598 -10.99 30.49 -10.48
C ALA A 598 -11.64 29.40 -11.34
N ASP A 599 -12.91 29.57 -11.72
CA ASP A 599 -13.61 28.71 -12.68
C ASP A 599 -13.12 28.94 -14.12
N LEU A 600 -12.80 30.19 -14.53
CA LEU A 600 -12.17 30.52 -15.82
C LEU A 600 -10.68 30.21 -15.86
N LEU A 601 -9.92 30.21 -14.76
CA LEU A 601 -8.54 29.71 -14.71
C LEU A 601 -8.55 28.18 -14.68
N MET A 602 -9.54 27.54 -14.07
CA MET A 602 -9.73 26.10 -14.23
C MET A 602 -10.10 25.76 -15.68
N LEU A 603 -11.00 26.51 -16.32
CA LEU A 603 -11.35 26.36 -17.74
C LEU A 603 -10.23 26.78 -18.71
N ALA A 604 -9.44 27.80 -18.38
CA ALA A 604 -8.28 28.24 -19.16
C ALA A 604 -7.07 27.31 -18.95
N ASN A 605 -6.89 26.72 -17.76
CA ASN A 605 -5.95 25.62 -17.56
C ASN A 605 -6.44 24.34 -18.25
N LEU A 606 -7.76 24.15 -18.40
CA LEU A 606 -8.36 23.09 -19.23
C LEU A 606 -8.15 23.33 -20.74
N LEU A 607 -8.25 24.58 -21.21
CA LEU A 607 -7.93 24.94 -22.60
C LEU A 607 -6.43 24.88 -22.89
N VAL A 608 -5.59 25.28 -21.94
CA VAL A 608 -4.13 25.12 -22.02
C VAL A 608 -3.74 23.64 -21.96
N LEU A 609 -4.42 22.80 -21.17
CA LEU A 609 -4.27 21.34 -21.24
C LEU A 609 -4.77 20.76 -22.57
N ALA A 610 -5.87 21.27 -23.14
CA ALA A 610 -6.39 20.83 -24.44
C ALA A 610 -5.48 21.26 -25.61
N ASP A 611 -4.85 22.44 -25.53
CA ASP A 611 -3.85 22.93 -26.50
C ASP A 611 -2.49 22.22 -26.33
N LEU A 612 -2.12 21.81 -25.10
CA LEU A 612 -0.99 20.89 -24.84
C LEU A 612 -1.26 19.45 -25.33
N LEU A 613 -2.53 19.09 -25.50
CA LEU A 613 -3.03 17.82 -26.03
C LEU A 613 -3.38 17.90 -27.54
N GLY A 614 -2.88 18.93 -28.24
CA GLY A 614 -3.01 19.05 -29.69
C GLY A 614 -2.62 17.75 -30.44
N PRO A 615 -3.13 17.55 -31.68
CA PRO A 615 -3.02 16.29 -32.39
C PRO A 615 -1.57 15.82 -32.44
N CYS A 616 -1.38 14.52 -32.15
CA CYS A 616 -0.11 13.83 -31.96
C CYS A 616 0.96 14.12 -33.03
N THR A 617 1.64 15.27 -32.94
CA THR A 617 2.84 15.57 -33.71
C THR A 617 3.70 16.59 -32.96
N SER A 618 4.51 16.16 -31.99
CA SER A 618 5.88 16.68 -31.78
C SER A 618 6.56 16.03 -30.56
N SER A 619 7.89 15.99 -30.66
CA SER A 619 8.85 15.18 -29.91
C SER A 619 9.27 15.73 -28.54
N HIS A 620 8.40 16.42 -27.81
CA HIS A 620 8.70 16.90 -26.46
C HIS A 620 7.59 16.53 -25.48
N LYS A 621 7.79 15.44 -24.72
CA LYS A 621 6.94 15.07 -23.58
C LYS A 621 7.41 15.83 -22.33
N PRO A 622 6.52 16.47 -21.56
CA PRO A 622 6.80 16.84 -20.16
C PRO A 622 6.81 15.59 -19.26
N ASP A 623 7.55 15.64 -18.15
CA ASP A 623 7.71 14.58 -17.11
C ASP A 623 6.42 14.35 -16.28
N PHE A 624 5.25 14.27 -16.91
CA PHE A 624 3.99 13.93 -16.25
C PHE A 624 3.61 12.48 -16.59
N PRO A 625 3.37 11.61 -15.59
CA PRO A 625 2.93 10.25 -15.87
C PRO A 625 1.56 10.23 -16.56
N ASP A 626 1.43 9.46 -17.65
CA ASP A 626 0.19 9.36 -18.45
C ASP A 626 -1.05 8.94 -17.59
N TRP A 627 -0.84 8.25 -16.46
CA TRP A 627 -1.89 7.89 -15.52
C TRP A 627 -2.42 9.08 -14.70
N LEU A 628 -1.60 10.10 -14.43
CA LEU A 628 -1.98 11.29 -13.66
C LEU A 628 -2.97 12.17 -14.45
N VAL A 629 -2.80 12.23 -15.77
CA VAL A 629 -3.73 12.88 -16.71
C VAL A 629 -5.08 12.18 -16.66
N PHE A 630 -5.07 10.85 -16.62
CA PHE A 630 -6.27 10.05 -16.48
C PHE A 630 -6.96 10.23 -15.11
N VAL A 631 -6.17 10.38 -14.03
CA VAL A 631 -6.66 10.70 -12.68
C VAL A 631 -7.38 12.05 -12.66
N LEU A 632 -6.82 13.08 -13.30
CA LEU A 632 -7.47 14.39 -13.44
C LEU A 632 -8.80 14.29 -14.19
N ILE A 633 -8.84 13.56 -15.31
CA ILE A 633 -10.06 13.35 -16.12
C ILE A 633 -11.13 12.58 -15.33
N ALA A 634 -10.74 11.52 -14.61
CA ALA A 634 -11.66 10.68 -13.86
C ALA A 634 -12.20 11.36 -12.58
N VAL A 635 -11.36 12.14 -11.88
CA VAL A 635 -11.79 12.97 -10.74
C VAL A 635 -12.80 14.02 -11.20
N LEU A 636 -12.55 14.67 -12.33
CA LEU A 636 -13.50 15.62 -12.92
C LEU A 636 -14.81 14.92 -13.32
N ALA A 637 -14.74 13.73 -13.96
CA ALA A 637 -15.93 12.99 -14.32
C ALA A 637 -16.76 12.53 -13.11
N SER A 638 -16.11 12.13 -12.01
CA SER A 638 -16.76 11.77 -10.75
C SER A 638 -17.39 12.97 -10.04
N CYS A 639 -16.77 14.15 -10.09
CA CYS A 639 -17.33 15.37 -9.52
C CYS A 639 -18.56 15.88 -10.26
N TYR A 640 -18.69 15.57 -11.56
CA TYR A 640 -19.80 16.02 -12.41
C TYR A 640 -20.79 14.92 -12.83
N GLY A 641 -20.66 13.69 -12.30
CA GLY A 641 -21.56 12.58 -12.62
C GLY A 641 -21.53 12.15 -14.10
N LEU A 642 -20.41 12.38 -14.80
CA LEU A 642 -20.25 12.08 -16.21
C LEU A 642 -19.66 10.67 -16.40
N HIS A 643 -20.19 9.92 -17.37
CA HIS A 643 -19.58 8.67 -17.82
C HIS A 643 -18.36 8.97 -18.69
N VAL A 644 -17.18 8.53 -18.28
CA VAL A 644 -15.97 8.56 -19.12
C VAL A 644 -16.09 7.49 -20.20
N ALA A 645 -16.39 7.88 -21.44
CA ALA A 645 -16.30 7.00 -22.59
C ALA A 645 -14.81 6.70 -22.92
N ARG A 646 -14.54 5.48 -23.42
CA ARG A 646 -13.20 4.99 -23.78
C ARG A 646 -12.48 5.95 -24.75
N PRO A 647 -11.17 6.17 -24.63
CA PRO A 647 -10.38 6.77 -25.70
C PRO A 647 -10.17 5.75 -26.83
N CYS A 648 -10.73 6.07 -28.01
CA CYS A 648 -10.38 5.56 -29.34
C CYS A 648 -10.51 4.04 -29.59
N ASP A 649 -11.72 3.60 -29.98
CA ASP A 649 -11.87 2.50 -30.95
C ASP A 649 -11.46 3.02 -32.33
N HIS A 650 -10.21 2.83 -32.74
CA HIS A 650 -9.91 2.79 -34.16
C HIS A 650 -10.26 1.40 -34.67
N GLN A 651 -11.43 1.30 -35.28
CA GLN A 651 -11.80 0.18 -36.12
C GLN A 651 -10.68 -0.09 -37.13
N LEU A 652 -10.27 -1.35 -37.16
CA LEU A 652 -9.63 -1.99 -38.30
C LEU A 652 -10.40 -1.63 -39.58
N SER A 653 -9.82 -0.79 -40.42
CA SER A 653 -10.11 -0.78 -41.85
C SER A 653 -8.79 -0.91 -42.62
N ASN A 654 -8.67 -2.09 -43.24
CA ASN A 654 -7.64 -2.62 -44.14
C ASN A 654 -6.29 -3.03 -43.56
#